data_AF-A0A1I0UGC3-F1
#
_entry.id   AF-A0A1I0UGC3-F1
#
_cell.length_a   1.000
_cell.length_b   1.000
_cell.length_c   1.000
_cell.angle_alpha   90.00
_cell.angle_beta   90.00
_cell.angle_gamma   90.00
#
_symmetry.space_group_name_H-M   'P 1'
#
loop_
_entity.id
_entity.type
_entity.pdbx_description
1 polymer ?
#
loop_
_entity_poly.entity_id
_entity_poly.type
_entity_poly.pdbx_seq_one_letter_code
_entity_poly.pdbx_strand_id
1 'polypeptide(L)'
;MNAPLRQSERLGRLATVLGPDTLALLRFDGTDHLNEVFEYRVEALATRDDLDFDALIGTHATVEIETRDGPQPFDGIVTQARWAGVGENGHRYDLTLRPWFWLASRRRNQRIFHDKTVIQILQDLLADYAQLGDPAVEFQLSQDYPVLEYTVQYRESDLDFARRQMERHGISFHFRHAMGSHSLVLTDDVLAHPTIGPRPFKRYDGHHQYEQEHFWDWVPERNLTTGAIRLTDYNFKKPEQAMEVDRLGDAAHAQGQIESFDYPGDYLTQDLGRIVAGLRTSQERGADRRNRAVGDCASLRAGKRVTLSGDRVPGTGETYLCLSASHHFVTEAYGSGGQGSDGYAFTGSYALMPDTAPMVPPQRTQVPVVHGPQTAMVVGEGEIDCDEYGRILVRFHWDISGAHSMRCRVSQNWAGGGWGGIVIPRIGMEVVVEFLEGNPDKPLVTGNVFNGKNGVPYELPKHKTRSTFRTNTHQGKGFNELRFEDQKGEEEIFMHAQKDMNLEILNDRAKEVGRNQAEVVGNDKSIQVVGDHDELVSGNMSIAVGQNPLSDLLRSKSKLLFDKLGTALGKMKIPDPFNFTKGNFQLFVEKNRSEIVGIGSSEIVGAAKSIMVGHTFQTSVGKSHSLIVRGRADTDIGKIHNIRVGDQLTIKVGEHSMITMSKEGDVVIQGKHIRLKADKISQN
;
A
#
# COMPACT_ATOMS: atom_id res chain seq x y z
N MET A 1 51.64 -10.39 -54.46
CA MET A 1 50.44 -11.10 -54.95
C MET A 1 49.82 -11.75 -53.73
N ASN A 2 48.86 -11.08 -53.09
CA ASN A 2 48.19 -11.62 -51.91
C ASN A 2 47.16 -12.63 -52.40
N ALA A 3 47.33 -13.90 -52.05
CA ALA A 3 46.31 -14.91 -52.33
C ALA A 3 44.97 -14.46 -51.72
N PRO A 4 43.84 -14.61 -52.42
CA PRO A 4 42.54 -14.28 -51.84
C PRO A 4 42.32 -15.17 -50.62
N LEU A 5 41.92 -14.57 -49.48
CA LEU A 5 41.62 -15.26 -48.22
C LEU A 5 40.32 -16.08 -48.29
N ARG A 6 40.19 -16.95 -49.30
CA ARG A 6 39.01 -17.78 -49.53
C ARG A 6 38.83 -18.79 -48.41
N GLN A 7 37.61 -18.89 -47.87
CA GLN A 7 37.29 -19.79 -46.76
C GLN A 7 36.56 -21.08 -47.18
N SER A 8 36.19 -21.25 -48.45
CA SER A 8 35.34 -22.36 -48.92
C SER A 8 35.89 -23.76 -48.60
N GLU A 9 37.21 -23.94 -48.66
CA GLU A 9 37.89 -25.22 -48.43
C GLU A 9 38.44 -25.37 -46.99
N ARG A 10 38.12 -24.43 -46.09
CA ARG A 10 38.66 -24.40 -44.73
C ARG A 10 37.74 -25.13 -43.74
N LEU A 11 38.34 -25.77 -42.74
CA LEU A 11 37.63 -26.39 -41.62
C LEU A 11 36.87 -25.40 -40.75
N GLY A 12 37.28 -24.13 -40.74
CA GLY A 12 36.62 -23.07 -39.98
C GLY A 12 36.38 -21.85 -40.88
N ARG A 13 35.16 -21.32 -40.84
CA ARG A 13 34.70 -20.20 -41.67
C ARG A 13 34.10 -19.13 -40.78
N LEU A 14 34.27 -17.85 -41.15
CA LEU A 14 33.62 -16.72 -40.52
C LEU A 14 32.72 -16.00 -41.53
N ALA A 15 31.43 -15.92 -41.21
CA ALA A 15 30.44 -15.15 -41.97
C ALA A 15 30.08 -13.87 -41.19
N THR A 16 30.04 -12.73 -41.90
CA THR A 16 29.65 -11.42 -41.33
C THR A 16 28.87 -10.62 -42.37
N VAL A 17 28.26 -9.51 -41.94
CA VAL A 17 27.56 -8.56 -42.83
C VAL A 17 28.48 -7.88 -43.86
N LEU A 18 29.80 -7.88 -43.63
CA LEU A 18 30.80 -7.29 -44.54
C LEU A 18 31.05 -8.12 -45.82
N GLY A 19 30.33 -9.23 -45.98
CA GLY A 19 30.42 -10.12 -47.13
C GLY A 19 31.40 -11.28 -46.95
N PRO A 20 31.35 -12.26 -47.87
CA PRO A 20 32.18 -13.45 -47.82
C PRO A 20 33.66 -13.09 -48.03
N ASP A 21 34.55 -13.85 -47.38
CA ASP A 21 36.01 -13.74 -47.51
C ASP A 21 36.64 -12.37 -47.12
N THR A 22 35.85 -11.42 -46.61
CA THR A 22 36.36 -10.14 -46.07
C THR A 22 37.16 -10.36 -44.79
N LEU A 23 36.64 -11.22 -43.91
CA LEU A 23 37.27 -11.63 -42.66
C LEU A 23 37.42 -13.15 -42.66
N ALA A 24 38.66 -13.61 -42.71
CA ALA A 24 39.01 -15.02 -42.67
C ALA A 24 39.31 -15.48 -41.24
N LEU A 25 38.60 -16.50 -40.75
CA LEU A 25 38.81 -17.04 -39.40
C LEU A 25 40.28 -17.47 -39.20
N LEU A 26 40.88 -17.20 -38.05
CA LEU A 26 42.18 -17.73 -37.64
C LEU A 26 42.04 -18.64 -36.42
N ARG A 27 41.35 -18.11 -35.40
CA ARG A 27 41.17 -18.75 -34.11
C ARG A 27 39.78 -18.45 -33.56
N PHE A 28 39.19 -19.43 -32.88
CA PHE A 28 37.93 -19.29 -32.17
C PHE A 28 38.07 -19.90 -30.77
N ASP A 29 37.80 -19.09 -29.76
CA ASP A 29 37.67 -19.53 -28.37
C ASP A 29 36.29 -19.13 -27.88
N GLY A 30 35.47 -20.10 -27.47
CA GLY A 30 34.09 -19.83 -27.07
C GLY A 30 33.68 -20.61 -25.84
N THR A 31 32.79 -20.04 -25.03
CA THR A 31 32.19 -20.77 -23.91
C THR A 31 30.68 -20.63 -23.91
N ASP A 32 30.00 -21.77 -24.01
CA ASP A 32 28.56 -21.91 -23.85
C ASP A 32 28.22 -22.37 -22.44
N HIS A 33 27.09 -21.90 -21.93
CA HIS A 33 26.58 -22.24 -20.60
C HIS A 33 25.06 -22.42 -20.63
N LEU A 34 24.57 -23.35 -19.82
CA LEU A 34 23.18 -23.41 -19.42
C LEU A 34 22.98 -22.32 -18.37
N ASN A 35 21.94 -21.50 -18.53
CA ASN A 35 21.56 -20.43 -17.60
C ASN A 35 22.54 -19.23 -17.52
N GLU A 36 23.47 -19.11 -18.47
CA GLU A 36 24.34 -17.94 -18.63
C GLU A 36 24.52 -17.57 -20.11
N VAL A 37 24.96 -16.34 -20.38
CA VAL A 37 25.23 -15.87 -21.74
C VAL A 37 26.55 -16.44 -22.25
N PHE A 38 26.57 -16.88 -23.52
CA PHE A 38 27.83 -17.28 -24.14
C PHE A 38 28.71 -16.07 -24.48
N GLU A 39 30.01 -16.32 -24.60
CA GLU A 39 30.97 -15.37 -25.16
C GLU A 39 31.90 -16.13 -26.11
N TYR A 40 32.02 -15.63 -27.33
CA TYR A 40 32.94 -16.15 -28.34
C TYR A 40 33.95 -15.08 -28.72
N ARG A 41 35.22 -15.45 -28.72
CA ARG A 41 36.34 -14.63 -29.17
C ARG A 41 36.85 -15.17 -30.48
N VAL A 42 36.86 -14.31 -31.48
CA VAL A 42 37.20 -14.67 -32.85
C VAL A 42 38.39 -13.82 -33.27
N GLU A 43 39.50 -14.47 -33.59
CA GLU A 43 40.61 -13.82 -34.29
C GLU A 43 40.43 -14.08 -35.78
N ALA A 44 40.50 -13.03 -36.58
CA ALA A 44 40.31 -13.07 -38.03
C ALA A 44 41.38 -12.26 -38.75
N LEU A 45 41.56 -12.58 -40.03
CA LEU A 45 42.51 -11.94 -40.95
C LEU A 45 41.74 -11.26 -42.08
N ALA A 46 42.08 -10.02 -42.39
CA ALA A 46 41.59 -9.34 -43.59
C ALA A 46 42.77 -8.81 -44.42
N THR A 47 42.54 -8.63 -45.72
CA THR A 47 43.52 -7.94 -46.60
C THR A 47 43.53 -6.42 -46.39
N ARG A 48 42.49 -5.88 -45.74
CA ARG A 48 42.24 -4.46 -45.52
C ARG A 48 42.55 -4.04 -44.08
N ASP A 49 43.09 -2.84 -43.88
CA ASP A 49 43.30 -2.19 -42.58
C ASP A 49 42.18 -1.23 -42.17
N ASP A 50 41.22 -0.98 -43.06
CA ASP A 50 40.15 0.01 -42.93
C ASP A 50 38.74 -0.62 -42.82
N LEU A 51 38.62 -1.76 -42.14
CA LEU A 51 37.31 -2.42 -41.99
C LEU A 51 36.30 -1.48 -41.30
N ASP A 52 35.08 -1.44 -41.86
CA ASP A 52 33.98 -0.65 -41.34
C ASP A 52 33.41 -1.29 -40.07
N PHE A 53 33.85 -0.78 -38.91
CA PHE A 53 33.36 -1.25 -37.62
C PHE A 53 31.92 -0.83 -37.34
N ASP A 54 31.46 0.28 -37.90
CA ASP A 54 30.09 0.77 -37.70
C ASP A 54 29.08 -0.14 -38.41
N ALA A 55 29.46 -0.66 -39.58
CA ALA A 55 28.67 -1.69 -40.27
C ALA A 55 28.66 -3.03 -39.51
N LEU A 56 29.72 -3.36 -38.77
CA LEU A 56 29.89 -4.67 -38.13
C LEU A 56 29.28 -4.77 -36.72
N ILE A 57 29.49 -3.76 -35.86
CA ILE A 57 29.03 -3.77 -34.47
C ILE A 57 27.50 -3.87 -34.39
N GLY A 58 26.99 -4.73 -33.50
CA GLY A 58 25.55 -4.93 -33.31
C GLY A 58 24.90 -5.84 -34.36
N THR A 59 25.65 -6.36 -35.32
CA THR A 59 25.15 -7.32 -36.33
C THR A 59 25.60 -8.75 -36.02
N HIS A 60 24.97 -9.73 -36.69
CA HIS A 60 25.35 -11.14 -36.56
C HIS A 60 26.70 -11.43 -37.22
N ALA A 61 27.50 -12.26 -36.55
CA ALA A 61 28.61 -12.97 -37.12
C ALA A 61 28.53 -14.44 -36.71
N THR A 62 28.79 -15.35 -37.66
CA THR A 62 28.74 -16.79 -37.42
C THR A 62 30.09 -17.42 -37.72
N VAL A 63 30.64 -18.11 -36.72
CA VAL A 63 31.75 -19.05 -36.93
C VAL A 63 31.17 -20.41 -37.28
N GLU A 64 31.52 -20.98 -38.42
CA GLU A 64 31.12 -22.33 -38.80
C GLU A 64 32.34 -23.25 -38.75
N ILE A 65 32.25 -24.33 -37.99
CA ILE A 65 33.31 -25.35 -37.90
C ILE A 65 32.80 -26.61 -38.60
N GLU A 66 33.51 -27.03 -39.64
CA GLU A 66 33.27 -28.28 -40.34
C GLU A 66 33.70 -29.45 -39.44
N THR A 67 32.75 -30.34 -39.15
CA THR A 67 32.99 -31.54 -38.34
C THR A 67 32.68 -32.78 -39.18
N ARG A 68 33.04 -33.97 -38.67
CA ARG A 68 32.69 -35.23 -39.34
C ARG A 68 31.17 -35.45 -39.43
N ASP A 69 30.41 -34.86 -38.51
CA ASP A 69 28.95 -34.93 -38.45
C ASP A 69 28.27 -33.74 -39.15
N GLY A 70 29.03 -32.92 -39.89
CA GLY A 70 28.56 -31.75 -40.64
C GLY A 70 28.92 -30.41 -39.98
N PRO A 71 28.58 -29.29 -40.63
CA PRO A 71 28.95 -27.95 -40.18
C PRO A 71 28.23 -27.56 -38.87
N GLN A 72 28.99 -27.02 -37.92
CA GLN A 72 28.48 -26.55 -36.63
C GLN A 72 28.55 -25.02 -36.56
N PRO A 73 27.40 -24.29 -36.58
CA PRO A 73 27.36 -22.84 -36.56
C PRO A 73 27.41 -22.27 -35.13
N PHE A 74 28.29 -21.32 -34.87
CA PHE A 74 28.46 -20.57 -33.62
C PHE A 74 28.16 -19.11 -33.92
N ASP A 75 26.87 -18.78 -33.89
CA ASP A 75 26.39 -17.43 -34.17
C ASP A 75 26.32 -16.53 -32.93
N GLY A 76 26.63 -15.25 -33.08
CA GLY A 76 26.43 -14.24 -32.05
C GLY A 76 26.46 -12.82 -32.62
N ILE A 77 26.04 -11.85 -31.81
CA ILE A 77 26.11 -10.42 -32.13
C ILE A 77 27.52 -9.91 -31.85
N VAL A 78 28.11 -9.18 -32.80
CA VAL A 78 29.41 -8.54 -32.61
C VAL A 78 29.27 -7.39 -31.60
N THR A 79 29.78 -7.59 -30.38
CA THR A 79 29.72 -6.59 -29.29
C THR A 79 31.00 -5.80 -29.11
N GLN A 80 32.09 -6.29 -29.69
CA GLN A 80 33.39 -5.62 -29.73
C GLN A 80 34.10 -6.04 -31.02
N ALA A 81 34.73 -5.07 -31.68
CA ALA A 81 35.60 -5.27 -32.82
C ALA A 81 36.89 -4.47 -32.58
N ARG A 82 38.04 -5.08 -32.84
CA ARG A 82 39.37 -4.48 -32.61
C ARG A 82 40.28 -4.77 -33.78
N TRP A 83 41.00 -3.77 -34.27
CA TRP A 83 42.17 -3.98 -35.12
C TRP A 83 43.36 -4.35 -34.24
N ALA A 84 43.95 -5.52 -34.48
CA ALA A 84 44.99 -6.12 -33.65
C ALA A 84 46.41 -5.96 -34.23
N GLY A 85 46.55 -5.19 -35.32
CA GLY A 85 47.82 -4.94 -35.97
C GLY A 85 48.04 -5.70 -37.27
N VAL A 86 49.25 -5.58 -37.80
CA VAL A 86 49.69 -6.30 -39.00
C VAL A 86 50.13 -7.72 -38.61
N GLY A 87 49.61 -8.74 -39.30
CA GLY A 87 50.07 -10.13 -39.22
C GLY A 87 50.83 -10.55 -40.48
N GLU A 88 51.38 -11.77 -40.47
CA GLU A 88 52.22 -12.29 -41.58
C GLU A 88 51.54 -12.28 -42.96
N ASN A 89 50.20 -12.37 -43.01
CA ASN A 89 49.42 -12.52 -44.25
C ASN A 89 48.25 -11.51 -44.39
N GLY A 90 48.29 -10.39 -43.67
CA GLY A 90 47.23 -9.37 -43.69
C GLY A 90 47.10 -8.62 -42.37
N HIS A 91 45.95 -7.99 -42.15
CA HIS A 91 45.62 -7.28 -40.91
C HIS A 91 44.78 -8.17 -39.99
N ARG A 92 45.16 -8.26 -38.71
CA ARG A 92 44.46 -9.06 -37.71
C ARG A 92 43.34 -8.26 -37.07
N TYR A 93 42.23 -8.93 -36.82
CA TYR A 93 41.07 -8.36 -36.15
C TYR A 93 40.54 -9.32 -35.08
N ASP A 94 40.16 -8.77 -33.94
CA ASP A 94 39.53 -9.53 -32.86
C ASP A 94 38.08 -9.10 -32.71
N LEU A 95 37.17 -10.07 -32.75
CA LEU A 95 35.75 -9.87 -32.53
C LEU A 95 35.33 -10.58 -31.25
N THR A 96 34.43 -9.96 -30.48
CA THR A 96 33.73 -10.61 -29.37
C THR A 96 32.25 -10.75 -29.71
N LEU A 97 31.81 -11.99 -29.86
CA LEU A 97 30.41 -12.33 -30.14
C LEU A 97 29.71 -12.74 -28.86
N ARG A 98 28.50 -12.22 -28.65
CA ARG A 98 27.64 -12.54 -27.51
C ARG A 98 26.20 -12.71 -27.99
N PRO A 99 25.32 -13.40 -27.24
CA PRO A 99 23.94 -13.55 -27.67
C PRO A 99 23.23 -12.19 -27.74
N TRP A 100 22.16 -12.09 -28.52
CA TRP A 100 21.27 -10.93 -28.49
C TRP A 100 20.76 -10.67 -27.07
N PHE A 101 20.56 -11.72 -26.26
CA PHE A 101 20.13 -11.61 -24.87
C PHE A 101 21.11 -10.83 -24.00
N TRP A 102 22.40 -10.77 -24.37
CA TRP A 102 23.36 -9.88 -23.72
C TRP A 102 23.03 -8.40 -23.94
N LEU A 103 22.45 -8.01 -25.07
CA LEU A 103 22.04 -6.63 -25.33
C LEU A 103 20.98 -6.17 -24.32
N ALA A 104 20.16 -7.09 -23.79
CA ALA A 104 19.21 -6.82 -22.71
C ALA A 104 19.90 -6.36 -21.40
N SER A 105 21.21 -6.57 -21.23
CA SER A 105 21.99 -5.98 -20.13
C SER A 105 22.22 -4.47 -20.28
N ARG A 106 22.08 -3.94 -21.50
CA ARG A 106 22.37 -2.53 -21.84
C ARG A 106 21.17 -1.62 -21.60
N ARG A 107 19.98 -2.20 -21.42
CA ARG A 107 18.79 -1.47 -21.04
C ARG A 107 18.47 -1.71 -19.57
N ARG A 108 18.30 -0.63 -18.81
CA ARG A 108 17.79 -0.66 -17.43
C ARG A 108 16.44 0.03 -17.40
N ASN A 109 15.50 -0.53 -16.63
CA ASN A 109 14.13 -0.01 -16.61
C ASN A 109 13.47 -0.11 -15.24
N GLN A 110 12.29 0.53 -15.15
CA GLN A 110 11.35 0.39 -14.06
C GLN A 110 9.95 0.14 -14.64
N ARG A 111 9.43 -1.07 -14.46
CA ARG A 111 8.16 -1.52 -15.07
C ARG A 111 7.34 -2.30 -14.08
N ILE A 112 6.02 -2.19 -14.20
CA ILE A 112 5.05 -2.93 -13.40
C ILE A 112 4.30 -3.89 -14.32
N PHE A 113 4.17 -5.14 -13.89
CA PHE A 113 3.40 -6.19 -14.54
C PHE A 113 2.27 -6.63 -13.61
N HIS A 114 1.03 -6.60 -14.12
CA HIS A 114 -0.17 -7.01 -13.41
C HIS A 114 -0.75 -8.28 -14.00
N ASP A 115 -1.26 -9.15 -13.13
CA ASP A 115 -2.09 -10.31 -13.47
C ASP A 115 -1.52 -11.13 -14.65
N LYS A 116 -0.20 -11.37 -14.61
CA LYS A 116 0.54 -12.08 -15.66
C LYS A 116 1.28 -13.28 -15.10
N THR A 117 1.41 -14.33 -15.90
CA THR A 117 2.35 -15.42 -15.60
C THR A 117 3.78 -14.98 -15.90
N VAL A 118 4.77 -15.68 -15.33
CA VAL A 118 6.18 -15.43 -15.65
C VAL A 118 6.47 -15.54 -17.16
N ILE A 119 5.78 -16.43 -17.88
CA ILE A 119 5.92 -16.59 -19.33
C ILE A 119 5.48 -15.31 -20.04
N GLN A 120 4.31 -14.77 -19.69
CA GLN A 120 3.78 -13.54 -20.28
C GLN A 120 4.69 -12.34 -19.95
N ILE A 121 5.23 -12.27 -18.73
CA ILE A 121 6.20 -11.24 -18.34
C ILE A 121 7.45 -11.32 -19.21
N LEU A 122 8.01 -12.52 -19.40
CA LEU A 122 9.19 -12.72 -20.25
C LEU A 122 8.91 -12.42 -21.73
N GLN A 123 7.72 -12.77 -22.24
CA GLN A 123 7.30 -12.42 -23.60
C GLN A 123 7.24 -10.90 -23.80
N ASP A 124 6.56 -10.18 -22.91
CA ASP A 124 6.45 -8.72 -22.98
C ASP A 124 7.82 -8.04 -22.87
N LEU A 125 8.65 -8.53 -21.95
CA LEU A 125 9.99 -8.00 -21.72
C LEU A 125 10.89 -8.16 -22.94
N LEU A 126 10.85 -9.34 -23.57
CA LEU A 126 11.76 -9.71 -24.65
C LEU A 126 11.23 -9.34 -26.05
N ALA A 127 9.99 -8.87 -26.17
CA ALA A 127 9.37 -8.45 -27.43
C ALA A 127 10.20 -7.37 -28.16
N ASP A 128 10.83 -6.45 -27.42
CA ASP A 128 11.68 -5.39 -27.97
C ASP A 128 12.93 -5.93 -28.69
N TYR A 129 13.28 -7.21 -28.51
CA TYR A 129 14.45 -7.87 -29.09
C TYR A 129 14.08 -8.91 -30.17
N ALA A 130 12.81 -9.03 -30.53
CA ALA A 130 12.30 -10.10 -31.40
C ALA A 130 12.96 -10.14 -32.79
N GLN A 131 13.50 -9.02 -33.29
CA GLN A 131 14.15 -8.91 -34.60
C GLN A 131 15.61 -9.40 -34.62
N LEU A 132 16.18 -9.73 -33.46
CA LEU A 132 17.61 -10.11 -33.31
C LEU A 132 17.84 -11.63 -33.40
N GLY A 133 16.84 -12.38 -33.83
CA GLY A 133 16.92 -13.81 -34.09
C GLY A 133 15.68 -14.31 -34.81
N ASP A 134 15.72 -15.56 -35.26
CA ASP A 134 14.67 -16.17 -36.09
C ASP A 134 14.31 -17.61 -35.61
N PRO A 135 13.36 -17.76 -34.67
CA PRO A 135 12.86 -16.71 -33.78
C PRO A 135 13.91 -16.32 -32.73
N ALA A 136 13.84 -15.11 -32.17
CA ALA A 136 14.77 -14.69 -31.12
C ALA A 136 14.61 -15.49 -29.80
N VAL A 137 13.37 -15.84 -29.43
CA VAL A 137 13.05 -16.57 -28.19
C VAL A 137 12.13 -17.75 -28.50
N GLU A 138 12.39 -18.90 -27.90
CA GLU A 138 11.55 -20.10 -27.93
C GLU A 138 11.17 -20.54 -26.52
N PHE A 139 9.91 -20.90 -26.32
CA PHE A 139 9.40 -21.42 -25.05
C PHE A 139 9.10 -22.91 -25.21
N GLN A 140 9.91 -23.76 -24.58
CA GLN A 140 9.78 -25.23 -24.53
C GLN A 140 9.51 -25.67 -23.08
N LEU A 141 8.36 -25.25 -22.57
CA LEU A 141 7.96 -25.42 -21.18
C LEU A 141 6.86 -26.48 -21.06
N SER A 142 6.94 -27.29 -20.02
CA SER A 142 6.04 -28.41 -19.73
C SER A 142 5.17 -28.17 -18.49
N GLN A 143 5.56 -27.23 -17.62
CA GLN A 143 4.87 -26.93 -16.37
C GLN A 143 3.86 -25.78 -16.52
N ASP A 144 2.90 -25.74 -15.60
CA ASP A 144 2.00 -24.60 -15.42
C ASP A 144 2.61 -23.58 -14.45
N TYR A 145 2.48 -22.29 -14.78
CA TYR A 145 3.02 -21.19 -13.98
C TYR A 145 1.90 -20.33 -13.39
N PRO A 146 1.99 -19.93 -12.11
CA PRO A 146 0.95 -19.14 -11.47
C PRO A 146 0.86 -17.74 -12.08
N VAL A 147 -0.36 -17.18 -12.08
CA VAL A 147 -0.59 -15.76 -12.36
C VAL A 147 -0.13 -14.94 -11.16
N LEU A 148 0.73 -13.96 -11.40
CA LEU A 148 1.24 -13.04 -10.40
C LEU A 148 0.40 -11.77 -10.42
N GLU A 149 -0.21 -11.42 -9.28
CA GLU A 149 -1.00 -10.18 -9.13
C GLU A 149 -0.17 -8.93 -9.44
N TYR A 150 1.10 -8.94 -9.01
CA TYR A 150 1.99 -7.79 -9.08
C TYR A 150 3.45 -8.23 -9.15
N THR A 151 4.20 -7.72 -10.11
CA THR A 151 5.65 -7.94 -10.22
C THR A 151 6.30 -6.69 -10.83
N VAL A 152 7.43 -6.29 -10.26
CA VAL A 152 8.10 -5.03 -10.59
C VAL A 152 9.51 -5.32 -11.06
N GLN A 153 9.86 -4.85 -12.26
CA GLN A 153 11.25 -4.64 -12.65
C GLN A 153 11.69 -3.32 -12.01
N TYR A 154 12.68 -3.32 -11.12
CA TYR A 154 13.07 -2.11 -10.39
C TYR A 154 14.57 -1.82 -10.49
N ARG A 155 14.92 -0.80 -11.28
CA ARG A 155 16.28 -0.27 -11.44
C ARG A 155 17.29 -1.36 -11.82
N GLU A 156 16.86 -2.41 -12.49
CA GLU A 156 17.67 -3.54 -12.96
C GLU A 156 17.67 -3.60 -14.49
N SER A 157 18.57 -4.40 -15.07
CA SER A 157 18.57 -4.58 -16.53
C SER A 157 17.44 -5.52 -16.98
N ASP A 158 17.07 -5.49 -18.25
CA ASP A 158 16.12 -6.47 -18.79
C ASP A 158 16.68 -7.90 -18.67
N LEU A 159 17.99 -8.06 -18.85
CA LEU A 159 18.68 -9.35 -18.65
C LEU A 159 18.57 -9.84 -17.20
N ASP A 160 18.91 -9.00 -16.22
CA ASP A 160 18.88 -9.39 -14.80
C ASP A 160 17.45 -9.71 -14.36
N PHE A 161 16.47 -8.89 -14.78
CA PHE A 161 15.07 -9.14 -14.49
C PHE A 161 14.61 -10.49 -15.06
N ALA A 162 14.91 -10.75 -16.34
CA ALA A 162 14.57 -12.01 -16.99
C ALA A 162 15.19 -13.21 -16.25
N ARG A 163 16.49 -13.13 -15.93
CA ARG A 163 17.21 -14.21 -15.22
C ARG A 163 16.65 -14.45 -13.84
N ARG A 164 16.41 -13.43 -13.01
CA ARG A 164 15.84 -13.65 -11.67
C ARG A 164 14.42 -14.22 -11.72
N GLN A 165 13.62 -13.85 -12.74
CA GLN A 165 12.30 -14.45 -12.93
C GLN A 165 12.42 -15.93 -13.31
N MET A 166 13.32 -16.26 -14.25
CA MET A 166 13.61 -17.65 -14.62
C MET A 166 14.11 -18.46 -13.42
N GLU A 167 15.05 -17.92 -12.64
CA GLU A 167 15.58 -18.53 -11.41
C GLU A 167 14.51 -18.71 -10.31
N ARG A 168 13.62 -17.73 -10.14
CA ARG A 168 12.52 -17.79 -9.18
C ARG A 168 11.56 -18.94 -9.49
N HIS A 169 11.27 -19.16 -10.77
CA HIS A 169 10.26 -20.12 -11.25
C HIS A 169 10.85 -21.44 -11.79
N GLY A 170 12.17 -21.60 -11.78
CA GLY A 170 12.82 -22.85 -12.19
C GLY A 170 12.98 -23.05 -13.68
N ILE A 171 12.90 -21.99 -14.47
CA ILE A 171 13.04 -22.04 -15.93
C ILE A 171 14.52 -21.95 -16.27
N SER A 172 15.07 -22.99 -16.90
CA SER A 172 16.42 -22.91 -17.47
C SER A 172 16.40 -22.29 -18.87
N PHE A 173 17.52 -21.77 -19.33
CA PHE A 173 17.69 -21.33 -20.72
C PHE A 173 19.03 -21.76 -21.33
N HIS A 174 19.05 -21.88 -22.65
CA HIS A 174 20.24 -22.12 -23.46
C HIS A 174 20.08 -21.48 -24.85
N PHE A 175 21.07 -21.62 -25.72
CA PHE A 175 21.05 -21.05 -27.06
C PHE A 175 21.08 -22.12 -28.15
N ARG A 176 20.20 -21.96 -29.14
CA ARG A 176 20.19 -22.76 -30.38
C ARG A 176 20.73 -21.90 -31.51
N HIS A 177 21.80 -22.35 -32.15
CA HIS A 177 22.46 -21.58 -33.21
C HIS A 177 22.07 -22.11 -34.59
N ALA A 178 21.98 -21.19 -35.54
CA ALA A 178 21.85 -21.41 -36.96
C ALA A 178 22.81 -20.46 -37.70
N MET A 179 22.92 -20.60 -39.02
CA MET A 179 23.70 -19.64 -39.80
C MET A 179 23.02 -18.27 -39.79
N GLY A 180 23.74 -17.24 -39.33
CA GLY A 180 23.26 -15.85 -39.26
C GLY A 180 22.16 -15.58 -38.22
N SER A 181 21.92 -16.50 -37.28
CA SER A 181 20.87 -16.35 -36.26
C SER A 181 21.08 -17.29 -35.07
N HIS A 182 20.61 -16.90 -33.89
CA HIS A 182 20.50 -17.77 -32.73
C HIS A 182 19.24 -17.45 -31.91
N SER A 183 18.70 -18.49 -31.26
CA SER A 183 17.48 -18.41 -30.46
C SER A 183 17.80 -18.68 -28.99
N LEU A 184 17.23 -17.87 -28.09
CA LEU A 184 17.18 -18.14 -26.65
C LEU A 184 16.07 -19.14 -26.38
N VAL A 185 16.40 -20.34 -25.92
CA VAL A 185 15.43 -21.41 -25.66
C VAL A 185 15.22 -21.55 -24.16
N LEU A 186 13.99 -21.30 -23.70
CA LEU A 186 13.56 -21.46 -22.30
C LEU A 186 12.95 -22.85 -22.12
N THR A 187 13.36 -23.57 -21.09
CA THR A 187 12.95 -24.96 -20.84
C THR A 187 12.95 -25.31 -19.35
N ASP A 188 12.03 -26.20 -18.96
CA ASP A 188 11.86 -26.70 -17.58
C ASP A 188 11.92 -28.23 -17.50
N ASP A 189 12.23 -28.91 -18.62
CA ASP A 189 12.32 -30.35 -18.74
C ASP A 189 13.62 -30.75 -19.43
N VAL A 190 14.43 -31.57 -18.75
CA VAL A 190 15.69 -32.10 -19.27
C VAL A 190 15.48 -32.89 -20.56
N LEU A 191 14.35 -33.59 -20.67
CA LEU A 191 14.06 -34.45 -21.81
C LEU A 191 13.67 -33.67 -23.07
N ALA A 192 13.30 -32.40 -22.94
CA ALA A 192 13.03 -31.52 -24.08
C ALA A 192 14.31 -31.14 -24.84
N HIS A 193 15.48 -31.24 -24.20
CA HIS A 193 16.76 -30.92 -24.85
C HIS A 193 17.10 -31.90 -25.99
N PRO A 194 17.60 -31.39 -27.13
CA PRO A 194 18.01 -32.22 -28.26
C PRO A 194 19.22 -33.09 -27.90
N THR A 195 19.26 -34.31 -28.44
CA THR A 195 20.39 -35.24 -28.27
C THR A 195 21.30 -35.23 -29.49
N ILE A 196 22.62 -35.30 -29.28
CA ILE A 196 23.60 -35.54 -30.35
C ILE A 196 23.86 -37.04 -30.59
N GLY A 197 23.16 -37.91 -29.84
CA GLY A 197 23.35 -39.34 -29.89
C GLY A 197 24.60 -39.83 -29.13
N PRO A 198 25.05 -41.06 -29.40
CA PRO A 198 26.20 -41.64 -28.73
C PRO A 198 27.52 -40.96 -29.10
N ARG A 199 28.40 -40.71 -28.14
CA ARG A 199 29.79 -40.30 -28.35
C ARG A 199 30.72 -41.21 -27.56
N PRO A 200 31.66 -41.93 -28.22
CA PRO A 200 32.52 -42.88 -27.53
C PRO A 200 33.55 -42.17 -26.67
N PHE A 201 33.83 -42.73 -25.49
CA PHE A 201 35.10 -42.49 -24.81
C PHE A 201 36.16 -43.43 -25.37
N LYS A 202 37.33 -42.87 -25.72
CA LYS A 202 38.50 -43.61 -26.19
C LYS A 202 39.73 -43.10 -25.46
N ARG A 203 40.43 -44.01 -24.79
CA ARG A 203 41.65 -43.63 -24.07
C ARG A 203 42.69 -43.11 -25.06
N TYR A 204 43.33 -41.99 -24.71
CA TYR A 204 44.44 -41.44 -25.47
C TYR A 204 45.53 -42.50 -25.69
N ASP A 205 45.75 -42.90 -26.95
CA ASP A 205 46.72 -43.93 -27.36
C ASP A 205 47.82 -43.40 -28.30
N GLY A 206 47.80 -42.08 -28.58
CA GLY A 206 48.78 -41.40 -29.43
C GLY A 206 48.39 -41.32 -30.92
N HIS A 207 47.31 -41.98 -31.37
CA HIS A 207 46.85 -41.93 -32.76
C HIS A 207 45.37 -41.56 -32.84
N HIS A 208 45.06 -40.28 -33.10
CA HIS A 208 43.70 -39.78 -33.06
C HIS A 208 43.16 -39.49 -34.46
N GLN A 209 42.69 -40.55 -35.10
CA GLN A 209 41.79 -40.43 -36.25
C GLN A 209 40.62 -41.40 -36.06
N TYR A 210 39.82 -41.17 -35.02
CA TYR A 210 38.57 -41.89 -34.85
C TYR A 210 37.54 -41.39 -35.88
N GLU A 211 36.69 -42.30 -36.37
CA GLU A 211 35.73 -42.02 -37.45
C GLU A 211 34.60 -41.07 -37.02
N GLN A 212 34.39 -40.88 -35.72
CA GLN A 212 33.35 -40.06 -35.12
C GLN A 212 33.94 -39.18 -34.01
N GLU A 213 33.25 -38.08 -33.68
CA GLU A 213 33.55 -37.27 -32.50
C GLU A 213 33.57 -38.13 -31.22
N HIS A 214 34.51 -37.88 -30.32
CA HIS A 214 34.77 -38.72 -29.16
C HIS A 214 35.34 -37.93 -27.98
N PHE A 215 35.25 -38.54 -26.79
CA PHE A 215 35.91 -38.05 -25.58
C PHE A 215 37.20 -38.84 -25.35
N TRP A 216 38.25 -38.17 -24.89
CA TRP A 216 39.50 -38.81 -24.46
C TRP A 216 39.83 -38.56 -22.99
N ASP A 217 39.09 -37.66 -22.34
CA ASP A 217 39.09 -37.49 -20.88
C ASP A 217 37.65 -37.51 -20.34
N TRP A 218 37.46 -38.19 -19.21
CA TRP A 218 36.15 -38.36 -18.56
C TRP A 218 36.31 -38.52 -17.05
N VAL A 219 35.82 -37.53 -16.30
CA VAL A 219 36.02 -37.38 -14.86
C VAL A 219 34.67 -37.14 -14.18
N PRO A 220 34.01 -38.20 -13.68
CA PRO A 220 32.83 -38.07 -12.82
C PRO A 220 33.19 -37.42 -11.48
N GLU A 221 32.37 -36.48 -11.01
CA GLU A 221 32.53 -35.76 -9.75
C GLU A 221 31.19 -35.72 -8.97
N ARG A 222 31.29 -35.55 -7.65
CA ARG A 222 30.14 -35.37 -6.75
C ARG A 222 30.39 -34.24 -5.78
N ASN A 223 29.36 -33.43 -5.54
CA ASN A 223 29.39 -32.30 -4.63
C ASN A 223 28.42 -32.49 -3.45
N LEU A 224 28.82 -32.05 -2.25
CA LEU A 224 27.92 -31.92 -1.11
C LEU A 224 27.02 -30.70 -1.33
N THR A 225 25.71 -30.88 -1.20
CA THR A 225 24.69 -29.83 -1.40
C THR A 225 23.83 -29.69 -0.15
N THR A 226 23.05 -28.61 -0.08
CA THR A 226 21.95 -28.52 0.89
C THR A 226 20.96 -29.66 0.63
N GLY A 227 20.46 -30.26 1.71
CA GLY A 227 19.68 -31.49 1.69
C GLY A 227 18.23 -31.33 2.13
N ALA A 228 17.93 -30.30 2.90
CA ALA A 228 16.58 -29.96 3.33
C ALA A 228 16.36 -28.45 3.21
N ILE A 229 15.17 -28.07 2.76
CA ILE A 229 14.74 -26.67 2.68
C ILE A 229 13.53 -26.48 3.59
N ARG A 230 13.55 -25.45 4.43
CA ARG A 230 12.41 -25.01 5.24
C ARG A 230 12.11 -23.53 4.95
N LEU A 231 10.85 -23.20 4.72
CA LEU A 231 10.41 -21.84 4.40
C LEU A 231 9.20 -21.45 5.24
N THR A 232 9.02 -20.16 5.47
CA THR A 232 7.78 -19.60 6.02
C THR A 232 7.47 -18.23 5.40
N ASP A 233 6.20 -17.81 5.41
CA ASP A 233 5.77 -16.47 4.96
C ASP A 233 4.55 -16.02 5.78
N TYR A 234 4.08 -14.79 5.56
CA TYR A 234 2.93 -14.21 6.27
C TYR A 234 1.88 -13.70 5.28
N ASN A 235 0.66 -14.23 5.40
CA ASN A 235 -0.49 -13.76 4.64
C ASN A 235 -1.47 -13.02 5.55
N PHE A 236 -1.56 -11.69 5.42
CA PHE A 236 -2.43 -10.88 6.25
C PHE A 236 -3.93 -11.17 6.08
N LYS A 237 -4.35 -11.77 4.95
CA LYS A 237 -5.75 -12.18 4.74
C LYS A 237 -6.11 -13.44 5.53
N LYS A 238 -5.11 -14.22 5.95
CA LYS A 238 -5.25 -15.46 6.72
C LYS A 238 -4.14 -15.52 7.80
N PRO A 239 -4.13 -14.60 8.77
CA PRO A 239 -2.97 -14.37 9.65
C PRO A 239 -2.67 -15.53 10.62
N GLU A 240 -3.66 -16.39 10.91
CA GLU A 240 -3.51 -17.57 11.77
C GLU A 240 -3.18 -18.85 10.98
N GLN A 241 -3.18 -18.79 9.65
CA GLN A 241 -2.85 -19.97 8.83
C GLN A 241 -1.39 -20.36 9.05
N ALA A 242 -1.13 -21.65 9.30
CA ALA A 242 0.22 -22.17 9.32
C ALA A 242 0.83 -22.07 7.91
N MET A 243 1.90 -21.30 7.78
CA MET A 243 2.59 -21.02 6.53
C MET A 243 3.93 -21.74 6.40
N GLU A 244 4.42 -22.36 7.48
CA GLU A 244 5.66 -23.13 7.45
C GLU A 244 5.51 -24.38 6.56
N VAL A 245 6.54 -24.61 5.75
CA VAL A 245 6.68 -25.77 4.86
C VAL A 245 8.13 -26.23 4.87
N ASP A 246 8.32 -27.54 4.72
CA ASP A 246 9.63 -28.15 4.58
C ASP A 246 9.67 -29.17 3.43
N ARG A 247 10.87 -29.41 2.92
CA ARG A 247 11.15 -30.43 1.91
C ARG A 247 12.52 -31.06 2.17
N LEU A 248 12.51 -32.38 2.35
CA LEU A 248 13.71 -33.21 2.42
C LEU A 248 14.08 -33.74 1.03
N GLY A 249 15.34 -33.59 0.64
CA GLY A 249 15.93 -34.15 -0.56
C GLY A 249 16.23 -35.65 -0.46
N ASP A 250 16.78 -36.21 -1.52
CA ASP A 250 17.02 -37.66 -1.69
C ASP A 250 18.44 -38.13 -1.30
N ALA A 251 19.28 -37.22 -0.79
CA ALA A 251 20.67 -37.54 -0.49
C ALA A 251 20.80 -38.48 0.73
N ALA A 252 21.39 -39.66 0.53
CA ALA A 252 21.51 -40.70 1.56
C ALA A 252 22.91 -40.77 2.23
N HIS A 253 23.86 -39.92 1.83
CA HIS A 253 25.21 -39.91 2.42
C HIS A 253 25.24 -39.11 3.74
N ALA A 254 26.34 -39.24 4.49
CA ALA A 254 26.57 -38.44 5.68
C ALA A 254 26.45 -36.94 5.36
N GLN A 255 25.78 -36.19 6.23
CA GLN A 255 25.50 -34.76 6.04
C GLN A 255 24.67 -34.43 4.78
N GLY A 256 24.03 -35.41 4.14
CA GLY A 256 23.18 -35.20 2.95
C GLY A 256 21.83 -34.53 3.25
N GLN A 257 21.51 -34.32 4.53
CA GLN A 257 20.24 -33.74 4.99
C GLN A 257 20.45 -32.41 5.72
N ILE A 258 21.54 -31.69 5.44
CA ILE A 258 21.76 -30.35 6.01
C ILE A 258 20.58 -29.44 5.60
N GLU A 259 19.95 -28.82 6.60
CA GLU A 259 18.81 -27.93 6.43
C GLU A 259 19.25 -26.48 6.18
N SER A 260 18.55 -25.81 5.27
CA SER A 260 18.56 -24.35 5.12
C SER A 260 17.15 -23.80 5.36
N PHE A 261 17.07 -22.73 6.15
CA PHE A 261 15.83 -22.02 6.49
C PHE A 261 15.86 -20.59 5.95
N ASP A 262 14.73 -20.10 5.41
CA ASP A 262 14.60 -18.72 4.94
C ASP A 262 13.20 -18.10 5.18
N TYR A 263 13.17 -16.76 5.30
CA TYR A 263 11.97 -15.92 5.36
C TYR A 263 12.26 -14.59 4.64
N PRO A 264 11.37 -14.10 3.76
CA PRO A 264 10.08 -14.67 3.40
C PRO A 264 10.18 -15.73 2.29
N GLY A 265 9.32 -16.75 2.37
CA GLY A 265 9.27 -17.86 1.41
C GLY A 265 8.62 -17.53 0.05
N ASP A 266 7.93 -16.39 -0.06
CA ASP A 266 7.32 -15.84 -1.29
C ASP A 266 6.17 -16.68 -1.87
N TYR A 267 5.21 -17.01 -1.01
CA TYR A 267 3.97 -17.72 -1.38
C TYR A 267 2.79 -17.32 -0.50
N LEU A 268 1.57 -17.44 -1.04
CA LEU A 268 0.34 -16.99 -0.36
C LEU A 268 -0.40 -18.09 0.41
N THR A 269 -0.08 -19.37 0.16
CA THR A 269 -0.71 -20.53 0.79
C THR A 269 0.32 -21.64 1.04
N GLN A 270 0.04 -22.52 2.00
CA GLN A 270 0.92 -23.64 2.32
C GLN A 270 1.12 -24.61 1.14
N ASP A 271 0.09 -24.85 0.32
CA ASP A 271 0.21 -25.76 -0.84
C ASP A 271 1.17 -25.20 -1.90
N LEU A 272 1.11 -23.90 -2.17
CA LEU A 272 2.10 -23.23 -3.03
C LEU A 272 3.49 -23.26 -2.38
N GLY A 273 3.57 -23.05 -1.06
CA GLY A 273 4.83 -23.14 -0.31
C GLY A 273 5.52 -24.49 -0.47
N ARG A 274 4.78 -25.61 -0.48
CA ARG A 274 5.35 -26.95 -0.72
C ARG A 274 5.96 -27.08 -2.12
N ILE A 275 5.34 -26.47 -3.13
CA ILE A 275 5.87 -26.42 -4.50
C ILE A 275 7.17 -25.59 -4.52
N VAL A 276 7.18 -24.42 -3.89
CA VAL A 276 8.37 -23.55 -3.80
C VAL A 276 9.51 -24.25 -3.06
N ALA A 277 9.26 -24.86 -1.91
CA ALA A 277 10.26 -25.63 -1.17
C ALA A 277 10.80 -26.80 -2.00
N GLY A 278 9.93 -27.52 -2.72
CA GLY A 278 10.30 -28.54 -3.71
C GLY A 278 11.25 -28.02 -4.79
N LEU A 279 10.93 -26.85 -5.35
CA LEU A 279 11.75 -26.20 -6.36
C LEU A 279 13.13 -25.81 -5.81
N ARG A 280 13.18 -25.18 -4.62
CA ARG A 280 14.45 -24.81 -3.95
C ARG A 280 15.30 -26.05 -3.63
N THR A 281 14.70 -27.15 -3.17
CA THR A 281 15.43 -28.41 -2.97
C THR A 281 16.01 -28.93 -4.28
N SER A 282 15.25 -28.88 -5.39
CA SER A 282 15.75 -29.31 -6.70
C SER A 282 16.89 -28.41 -7.23
N GLN A 283 16.87 -27.10 -6.95
CA GLN A 283 17.99 -26.19 -7.28
C GLN A 283 19.29 -26.61 -6.62
N GLU A 284 19.24 -26.99 -5.33
CA GLU A 284 20.39 -27.45 -4.58
C GLU A 284 20.85 -28.84 -5.04
N ARG A 285 19.93 -29.81 -5.15
CA ARG A 285 20.24 -31.19 -5.55
C ARG A 285 20.77 -31.28 -6.98
N GLY A 286 20.37 -30.37 -7.85
CA GLY A 286 20.90 -30.23 -9.20
C GLY A 286 22.41 -30.00 -9.25
N ALA A 287 23.09 -29.61 -8.15
CA ALA A 287 24.54 -29.37 -8.10
C ALA A 287 25.39 -30.59 -7.69
N ASP A 288 24.79 -31.70 -7.23
CA ASP A 288 25.51 -32.88 -6.70
C ASP A 288 26.34 -33.59 -7.79
N ARG A 289 25.68 -34.26 -8.73
CA ARG A 289 26.34 -35.09 -9.74
C ARG A 289 26.80 -34.25 -10.92
N ARG A 290 28.09 -34.33 -11.25
CA ARG A 290 28.69 -33.66 -12.41
C ARG A 290 29.70 -34.58 -13.08
N ASN A 291 29.98 -34.35 -14.36
CA ASN A 291 31.04 -35.03 -15.08
C ASN A 291 31.82 -34.00 -15.89
N ARG A 292 33.14 -34.00 -15.79
CA ARG A 292 34.03 -33.22 -16.67
C ARG A 292 34.51 -34.11 -17.79
N ALA A 293 34.55 -33.58 -19.01
CA ALA A 293 35.02 -34.33 -20.17
C ALA A 293 35.84 -33.44 -21.10
N VAL A 294 36.78 -34.03 -21.83
CA VAL A 294 37.53 -33.37 -22.90
C VAL A 294 37.45 -34.24 -24.16
N GLY A 295 37.22 -33.62 -25.31
CA GLY A 295 36.97 -34.32 -26.56
C GLY A 295 36.95 -33.40 -27.78
N ASP A 296 36.67 -33.97 -28.96
CA ASP A 296 36.50 -33.24 -30.23
C ASP A 296 35.02 -33.14 -30.63
N CYS A 297 34.11 -33.26 -29.67
CA CYS A 297 32.66 -33.19 -29.84
C CYS A 297 32.15 -31.77 -30.14
N ALA A 298 32.49 -31.20 -31.29
CA ALA A 298 32.06 -29.87 -31.72
C ALA A 298 30.53 -29.75 -31.86
N SER A 299 29.83 -30.86 -32.10
CA SER A 299 28.37 -30.92 -32.09
C SER A 299 27.74 -30.75 -30.69
N LEU A 300 28.50 -31.00 -29.61
CA LEU A 300 28.04 -30.90 -28.23
C LEU A 300 28.18 -29.47 -27.70
N ARG A 301 27.10 -28.91 -27.14
CA ARG A 301 27.06 -27.57 -26.54
C ARG A 301 26.18 -27.56 -25.31
N ALA A 302 26.25 -26.49 -24.53
CA ALA A 302 25.34 -26.30 -23.42
C ALA A 302 23.87 -26.35 -23.88
N GLY A 303 23.04 -27.10 -23.16
CA GLY A 303 21.66 -27.36 -23.56
C GLY A 303 21.48 -28.46 -24.63
N LYS A 304 22.49 -29.30 -24.87
CA LYS A 304 22.33 -30.57 -25.60
C LYS A 304 22.57 -31.77 -24.69
N ARG A 305 21.97 -32.90 -25.04
CA ARG A 305 22.21 -34.20 -24.39
C ARG A 305 23.16 -35.08 -25.21
N VAL A 306 23.95 -35.89 -24.52
CA VAL A 306 24.89 -36.84 -25.11
C VAL A 306 24.84 -38.17 -24.35
N THR A 307 24.86 -39.29 -25.08
CA THR A 307 24.96 -40.62 -24.48
C THR A 307 26.42 -41.08 -24.52
N LEU A 308 26.99 -41.41 -23.36
CA LEU A 308 28.38 -41.88 -23.28
C LEU A 308 28.48 -43.33 -23.77
N SER A 309 29.35 -43.59 -24.75
CA SER A 309 29.59 -44.94 -25.29
C SER A 309 31.09 -45.28 -25.31
N GLY A 310 31.51 -46.32 -26.04
CA GLY A 310 32.93 -46.66 -26.22
C GLY A 310 33.52 -47.47 -25.07
N ASP A 311 34.76 -47.15 -24.70
CA ASP A 311 35.50 -47.89 -23.67
C ASP A 311 34.83 -47.70 -22.30
N ARG A 312 34.92 -48.72 -21.43
CA ARG A 312 34.21 -48.71 -20.15
C ARG A 312 34.83 -47.71 -19.17
N VAL A 313 34.07 -46.70 -18.80
CA VAL A 313 34.32 -45.73 -17.73
C VAL A 313 33.06 -45.60 -16.85
N PRO A 314 33.12 -44.99 -15.64
CA PRO A 314 31.90 -44.79 -14.86
C PRO A 314 30.91 -43.91 -15.62
N GLY A 315 29.68 -44.41 -15.80
CA GLY A 315 28.63 -43.73 -16.56
C GLY A 315 28.48 -44.18 -18.02
N THR A 316 29.28 -45.14 -18.52
CA THR A 316 29.08 -45.65 -19.90
C THR A 316 27.67 -46.24 -20.05
N GLY A 317 26.95 -45.78 -21.08
CA GLY A 317 25.55 -46.12 -21.36
C GLY A 317 24.55 -45.14 -20.77
N GLU A 318 24.97 -44.22 -19.88
CA GLU A 318 24.12 -43.16 -19.36
C GLU A 318 24.08 -41.95 -20.32
N THR A 319 23.01 -41.16 -20.20
CA THR A 319 22.83 -39.91 -20.94
C THR A 319 23.05 -38.72 -20.01
N TYR A 320 23.69 -37.69 -20.55
CA TYR A 320 24.10 -36.51 -19.83
C TYR A 320 23.61 -35.26 -20.55
N LEU A 321 23.15 -34.27 -19.78
CA LEU A 321 22.94 -32.91 -20.25
C LEU A 321 24.25 -32.13 -20.13
N CYS A 322 24.62 -31.42 -21.19
CA CYS A 322 25.75 -30.50 -21.16
C CYS A 322 25.36 -29.17 -20.52
N LEU A 323 26.02 -28.82 -19.42
CA LEU A 323 25.82 -27.60 -18.66
C LEU A 323 26.74 -26.47 -19.13
N SER A 324 27.96 -26.80 -19.55
CA SER A 324 28.86 -25.83 -20.17
C SER A 324 29.78 -26.52 -21.17
N ALA A 325 30.10 -25.83 -22.25
CA ALA A 325 31.04 -26.30 -23.27
C ALA A 325 32.02 -25.16 -23.60
N SER A 326 33.31 -25.42 -23.42
CA SER A 326 34.38 -24.55 -23.90
C SER A 326 34.91 -25.11 -25.21
N HIS A 327 35.04 -24.25 -26.21
CA HIS A 327 35.42 -24.59 -27.57
C HIS A 327 36.71 -23.85 -27.92
N HIS A 328 37.68 -24.58 -28.44
CA HIS A 328 38.93 -24.03 -28.94
C HIS A 328 39.18 -24.56 -30.34
N PHE A 329 39.34 -23.64 -31.30
CA PHE A 329 39.66 -23.95 -32.68
C PHE A 329 40.80 -23.06 -33.17
N VAL A 330 41.77 -23.67 -33.86
CA VAL A 330 42.89 -22.97 -34.49
C VAL A 330 43.06 -23.50 -35.91
N THR A 331 43.21 -22.60 -36.87
CA THR A 331 43.56 -23.01 -38.23
C THR A 331 45.06 -23.31 -38.33
N GLU A 332 45.43 -24.36 -39.05
CA GLU A 332 46.79 -24.51 -39.57
C GLU A 332 47.20 -23.25 -40.34
N ALA A 333 48.29 -22.61 -39.93
CA ALA A 333 48.67 -21.28 -40.39
C ALA A 333 49.01 -21.24 -41.89
N TYR A 334 48.82 -20.06 -42.51
CA TYR A 334 49.29 -19.70 -43.86
C TYR A 334 50.84 -19.64 -43.98
N GLY A 335 51.58 -20.32 -43.10
CA GLY A 335 53.04 -20.33 -43.07
C GLY A 335 53.56 -21.55 -42.32
N SER A 336 54.30 -22.40 -43.02
CA SER A 336 55.03 -23.52 -42.44
C SER A 336 56.17 -22.99 -41.55
N GLY A 337 56.01 -22.99 -40.22
CA GLY A 337 57.15 -22.66 -39.35
C GLY A 337 56.93 -22.38 -37.86
N GLY A 338 55.71 -22.35 -37.33
CA GLY A 338 55.48 -22.13 -35.89
C GLY A 338 55.50 -23.43 -35.08
N GLN A 339 56.31 -23.50 -34.01
CA GLN A 339 56.48 -24.65 -33.07
C GLN A 339 55.21 -25.08 -32.27
N GLY A 340 54.00 -24.73 -32.72
CA GLY A 340 52.72 -25.11 -32.10
C GLY A 340 51.81 -25.98 -32.97
N SER A 341 52.29 -26.49 -34.11
CA SER A 341 51.44 -27.10 -35.16
C SER A 341 51.05 -28.57 -34.95
N ASP A 342 51.23 -29.15 -33.76
CA ASP A 342 50.93 -30.57 -33.49
C ASP A 342 49.65 -30.78 -32.64
N GLY A 343 48.82 -29.74 -32.48
CA GLY A 343 47.55 -29.80 -31.75
C GLY A 343 46.33 -30.16 -32.61
N TYR A 344 45.23 -30.60 -31.98
CA TYR A 344 43.96 -30.79 -32.68
C TYR A 344 43.43 -29.48 -33.25
N ALA A 345 42.89 -29.52 -34.47
CA ALA A 345 42.21 -28.38 -35.06
C ALA A 345 41.03 -27.88 -34.20
N PHE A 346 40.38 -28.78 -33.46
CA PHE A 346 39.33 -28.46 -32.49
C PHE A 346 39.53 -29.23 -31.18
N THR A 347 39.29 -28.57 -30.05
CA THR A 347 39.23 -29.21 -28.73
C THR A 347 38.09 -28.60 -27.92
N GLY A 348 37.29 -29.46 -27.30
CA GLY A 348 36.20 -29.10 -26.42
C GLY A 348 36.42 -29.57 -24.99
N SER A 349 36.02 -28.76 -24.01
CA SER A 349 35.95 -29.12 -22.59
C SER A 349 34.53 -28.94 -22.08
N TYR A 350 33.99 -29.94 -21.40
CA TYR A 350 32.57 -30.02 -21.08
C TYR A 350 32.36 -30.23 -19.58
N ALA A 351 31.34 -29.56 -19.03
CA ALA A 351 30.75 -29.91 -17.75
C ALA A 351 29.35 -30.44 -18.01
N LEU A 352 29.08 -31.64 -17.51
CA LEU A 352 27.88 -32.40 -17.79
C LEU A 352 27.19 -32.77 -16.48
N MET A 353 25.89 -33.02 -16.53
CA MET A 353 25.14 -33.67 -15.45
C MET A 353 24.33 -34.83 -16.01
N PRO A 354 24.07 -35.90 -15.23
CA PRO A 354 23.15 -36.95 -15.65
C PRO A 354 21.79 -36.35 -16.00
N ASP A 355 21.13 -36.84 -17.05
CA ASP A 355 19.79 -36.35 -17.43
C ASP A 355 18.67 -36.74 -16.44
N THR A 356 19.02 -37.55 -15.43
CA THR A 356 18.20 -37.90 -14.27
C THR A 356 18.32 -36.92 -13.11
N ALA A 357 19.30 -36.00 -13.14
CA ALA A 357 19.46 -34.97 -12.11
C ALA A 357 18.51 -33.79 -12.36
N PRO A 358 17.99 -33.13 -11.30
CA PRO A 358 17.13 -31.95 -11.48
C PRO A 358 17.85 -30.82 -12.21
N MET A 359 17.21 -30.26 -13.24
CA MET A 359 17.71 -29.11 -14.02
C MET A 359 17.00 -27.83 -13.63
N VAL A 360 17.28 -27.35 -12.42
CA VAL A 360 16.70 -26.10 -11.94
C VAL A 360 17.83 -25.08 -11.80
N PRO A 361 17.71 -23.87 -12.40
CA PRO A 361 18.75 -22.86 -12.34
C PRO A 361 19.01 -22.43 -10.88
N PRO A 362 20.27 -22.27 -10.45
CA PRO A 362 20.56 -21.71 -9.12
C PRO A 362 20.17 -20.23 -9.06
N GLN A 363 19.77 -19.74 -7.88
CA GLN A 363 19.46 -18.33 -7.66
C GLN A 363 20.76 -17.52 -7.52
N ARG A 364 21.25 -16.97 -8.64
CA ARG A 364 22.51 -16.21 -8.71
C ARG A 364 22.26 -14.72 -8.94
N THR A 365 21.17 -14.38 -9.60
CA THR A 365 20.88 -13.01 -9.98
C THR A 365 20.41 -12.22 -8.77
N GLN A 366 21.08 -11.11 -8.49
CA GLN A 366 20.77 -10.28 -7.33
C GLN A 366 19.34 -9.73 -7.43
N VAL A 367 18.54 -9.96 -6.38
CA VAL A 367 17.19 -9.40 -6.28
C VAL A 367 17.29 -7.87 -6.07
N PRO A 368 16.50 -7.06 -6.80
CA PRO A 368 16.48 -5.61 -6.60
C PRO A 368 15.94 -5.27 -5.20
N VAL A 369 16.62 -4.34 -4.51
CA VAL A 369 16.24 -3.87 -3.18
C VAL A 369 15.91 -2.38 -3.24
N VAL A 370 14.75 -2.01 -2.71
CA VAL A 370 14.39 -0.62 -2.45
C VAL A 370 14.98 -0.21 -1.10
N HIS A 371 16.04 0.60 -1.13
CA HIS A 371 16.80 0.97 0.07
C HIS A 371 16.08 1.92 1.06
N GLY A 372 14.96 2.50 0.67
CA GLY A 372 14.24 3.44 1.53
C GLY A 372 12.86 3.80 0.97
N PRO A 373 12.03 4.47 1.79
CA PRO A 373 10.67 4.79 1.38
C PRO A 373 10.65 5.72 0.18
N GLN A 374 9.60 5.60 -0.62
CA GLN A 374 9.32 6.46 -1.76
C GLN A 374 7.96 7.12 -1.58
N THR A 375 7.80 8.33 -2.08
CA THR A 375 6.48 8.95 -2.18
C THR A 375 5.75 8.46 -3.42
N ALA A 376 4.44 8.33 -3.34
CA ALA A 376 3.56 7.99 -4.46
C ALA A 376 2.24 8.76 -4.36
N MET A 377 1.53 8.90 -5.47
CA MET A 377 0.22 9.56 -5.50
C MET A 377 -0.90 8.52 -5.43
N VAL A 378 -1.89 8.74 -4.57
CA VAL A 378 -3.08 7.87 -4.51
C VAL A 378 -3.88 8.00 -5.81
N VAL A 379 -4.23 6.86 -6.40
CA VAL A 379 -5.01 6.76 -7.65
C VAL A 379 -6.17 5.78 -7.48
N GLY A 380 -7.12 5.78 -8.41
CA GLY A 380 -8.32 4.95 -8.36
C GLY A 380 -9.52 5.63 -9.02
N GLU A 381 -10.72 5.12 -8.76
CA GLU A 381 -11.98 5.69 -9.26
C GLU A 381 -12.68 6.60 -8.24
N GLY A 382 -13.27 7.71 -8.71
CA GLY A 382 -14.04 8.63 -7.86
C GLY A 382 -13.18 9.55 -6.98
N GLU A 383 -13.59 9.76 -5.72
CA GLU A 383 -12.83 10.55 -4.72
C GLU A 383 -12.06 9.65 -3.73
N ILE A 384 -12.62 8.49 -3.41
CA ILE A 384 -12.08 7.52 -2.46
C ILE A 384 -12.24 6.15 -3.08
N ASP A 385 -11.14 5.42 -3.18
CA ASP A 385 -11.10 4.07 -3.73
C ASP A 385 -10.29 3.17 -2.80
N CYS A 386 -10.99 2.30 -2.04
CA CYS A 386 -10.37 1.30 -1.19
C CYS A 386 -11.16 -0.02 -1.19
N ASP A 387 -10.48 -1.13 -0.87
CA ASP A 387 -11.11 -2.45 -0.73
C ASP A 387 -11.60 -2.74 0.70
N GLU A 388 -12.06 -3.98 0.96
CA GLU A 388 -12.57 -4.42 2.27
C GLU A 388 -11.54 -4.33 3.42
N TYR A 389 -10.25 -4.19 3.11
CA TYR A 389 -9.16 -4.02 4.07
C TYR A 389 -8.67 -2.58 4.18
N GLY A 390 -9.31 -1.63 3.49
CA GLY A 390 -8.87 -0.23 3.43
C GLY A 390 -7.61 -0.02 2.60
N ARG A 391 -7.27 -0.95 1.69
CA ARG A 391 -6.09 -0.84 0.82
C ARG A 391 -6.37 0.08 -0.37
N ILE A 392 -5.38 0.85 -0.76
CA ILE A 392 -5.49 1.84 -1.85
C ILE A 392 -4.56 1.50 -3.01
N LEU A 393 -4.80 2.09 -4.17
CA LEU A 393 -3.85 2.07 -5.29
C LEU A 393 -3.00 3.33 -5.26
N VAL A 394 -1.73 3.20 -5.63
CA VAL A 394 -0.81 4.32 -5.74
C VAL A 394 -0.09 4.29 -7.09
N ARG A 395 0.31 5.46 -7.58
CA ARG A 395 1.19 5.58 -8.75
C ARG A 395 2.52 6.16 -8.31
N PHE A 396 3.58 5.41 -8.55
CA PHE A 396 4.95 5.84 -8.28
C PHE A 396 5.42 6.88 -9.31
N HIS A 397 6.29 7.79 -8.90
CA HIS A 397 6.78 8.88 -9.75
C HIS A 397 7.65 8.39 -10.93
N TRP A 398 8.27 7.22 -10.81
CA TRP A 398 9.09 6.61 -11.85
C TRP A 398 8.29 5.81 -12.89
N ASP A 399 6.99 5.57 -12.65
CA ASP A 399 6.18 4.82 -13.59
C ASP A 399 5.67 5.71 -14.74
N ILE A 400 6.51 5.82 -15.77
CA ILE A 400 6.23 6.60 -16.97
C ILE A 400 5.15 5.98 -17.88
N SER A 401 4.81 4.71 -17.68
CA SER A 401 3.78 4.00 -18.45
C SER A 401 2.37 4.37 -18.01
N GLY A 402 2.24 4.97 -16.83
CA GLY A 402 0.96 5.34 -16.23
C GLY A 402 0.18 4.16 -15.65
N ALA A 403 0.86 3.04 -15.35
CA ALA A 403 0.30 1.96 -14.55
C ALA A 403 0.13 2.40 -13.08
N HIS A 404 -0.20 1.44 -12.22
CA HIS A 404 -0.43 1.67 -10.80
C HIS A 404 0.10 0.50 -9.97
N SER A 405 0.18 0.66 -8.65
CA SER A 405 0.59 -0.41 -7.76
C SER A 405 -0.47 -1.50 -7.65
N MET A 406 -0.16 -2.61 -6.99
CA MET A 406 -1.21 -3.42 -6.35
C MET A 406 -1.93 -2.65 -5.23
N ARG A 407 -3.00 -3.22 -4.68
CA ARG A 407 -3.67 -2.69 -3.49
C ARG A 407 -2.72 -2.72 -2.28
N CYS A 408 -2.22 -1.55 -1.92
CA CYS A 408 -1.28 -1.33 -0.83
C CYS A 408 -2.03 -1.20 0.49
N ARG A 409 -1.60 -1.95 1.51
CA ARG A 409 -2.06 -1.72 2.88
C ARG A 409 -1.61 -0.34 3.37
N VAL A 410 -2.47 0.33 4.14
CA VAL A 410 -2.22 1.64 4.72
C VAL A 410 -2.03 1.49 6.22
N SER A 411 -0.86 1.85 6.71
CA SER A 411 -0.56 1.96 8.13
C SER A 411 -1.54 2.91 8.80
N GLN A 412 -2.16 2.43 9.87
CA GLN A 412 -3.06 3.20 10.70
C GLN A 412 -2.35 3.57 12.00
N ASN A 413 -2.74 4.68 12.62
CA ASN A 413 -2.23 5.10 13.91
C ASN A 413 -2.51 4.10 15.04
N TRP A 414 -3.60 3.32 14.94
CA TRP A 414 -3.98 2.29 15.92
C TRP A 414 -4.94 1.27 15.29
N ALA A 415 -4.63 -0.03 15.31
CA ALA A 415 -5.47 -1.07 14.69
C ALA A 415 -5.58 -2.32 15.56
N GLY A 416 -6.80 -2.64 16.02
CA GLY A 416 -7.14 -3.82 16.81
C GLY A 416 -8.31 -4.62 16.23
N GLY A 417 -8.66 -5.75 16.86
CA GLY A 417 -9.74 -6.64 16.43
C GLY A 417 -11.13 -6.01 16.61
N GLY A 418 -11.56 -5.19 15.64
CA GLY A 418 -12.85 -4.50 15.64
C GLY A 418 -12.85 -3.11 16.28
N TRP A 419 -11.67 -2.55 16.60
CA TRP A 419 -11.52 -1.24 17.24
C TRP A 419 -10.21 -0.57 16.80
N GLY A 420 -10.13 0.76 16.84
CA GLY A 420 -8.93 1.51 16.42
C GLY A 420 -9.25 2.81 15.67
N GLY A 421 -8.25 3.36 14.97
CA GLY A 421 -8.38 4.49 14.06
C GLY A 421 -8.32 4.03 12.60
N ILE A 422 -9.17 4.60 11.74
CA ILE A 422 -9.13 4.35 10.30
C ILE A 422 -9.24 5.68 9.54
N VAL A 423 -8.21 5.98 8.75
CA VAL A 423 -8.18 7.12 7.84
C VAL A 423 -7.68 6.63 6.49
N ILE A 424 -8.56 6.66 5.49
CA ILE A 424 -8.24 6.23 4.13
C ILE A 424 -7.72 7.44 3.33
N PRO A 425 -6.48 7.38 2.81
CA PRO A 425 -5.98 8.40 1.90
C PRO A 425 -6.86 8.48 0.66
N ARG A 426 -7.19 9.71 0.24
CA ARG A 426 -8.06 9.97 -0.92
C ARG A 426 -7.24 10.11 -2.19
N ILE A 427 -7.90 9.91 -3.33
CA ILE A 427 -7.27 10.06 -4.64
C ILE A 427 -6.66 11.46 -4.79
N GLY A 428 -5.42 11.51 -5.27
CA GLY A 428 -4.64 12.74 -5.40
C GLY A 428 -3.86 13.17 -4.16
N MET A 429 -4.02 12.49 -3.01
CA MET A 429 -3.12 12.66 -1.86
C MET A 429 -1.75 12.04 -2.16
N GLU A 430 -0.70 12.55 -1.49
CA GLU A 430 0.65 11.99 -1.57
C GLU A 430 0.93 11.15 -0.32
N VAL A 431 1.34 9.91 -0.55
CA VAL A 431 1.62 8.91 0.48
C VAL A 431 3.09 8.52 0.48
N VAL A 432 3.58 8.11 1.65
CA VAL A 432 4.90 7.49 1.82
C VAL A 432 4.72 5.99 1.76
N VAL A 433 5.47 5.33 0.88
CA VAL A 433 5.42 3.90 0.60
C VAL A 433 6.75 3.26 0.97
N GLU A 434 6.70 2.30 1.87
CA GLU A 434 7.80 1.41 2.22
C GLU A 434 7.61 0.06 1.53
N PHE A 435 8.66 -0.76 1.50
CA PHE A 435 8.68 -2.04 0.80
C PHE A 435 9.14 -3.11 1.80
N LEU A 436 8.31 -4.13 2.06
CA LEU A 436 8.64 -5.17 3.02
C LEU A 436 9.88 -5.95 2.56
N GLU A 437 10.88 -6.11 3.43
CA GLU A 437 12.22 -6.63 3.10
C GLU A 437 12.93 -5.88 1.94
N GLY A 438 12.52 -4.63 1.69
CA GLY A 438 12.97 -3.85 0.54
C GLY A 438 12.49 -4.40 -0.81
N ASN A 439 11.57 -5.38 -0.83
CA ASN A 439 11.11 -6.02 -2.06
C ASN A 439 10.15 -5.09 -2.84
N PRO A 440 10.48 -4.68 -4.09
CA PRO A 440 9.63 -3.85 -4.94
C PRO A 440 8.20 -4.37 -5.13
N ASP A 441 8.00 -5.70 -5.05
CA ASP A 441 6.71 -6.36 -5.22
C ASP A 441 5.81 -6.27 -3.97
N LYS A 442 6.34 -5.80 -2.82
CA LYS A 442 5.63 -5.81 -1.52
C LYS A 442 5.49 -4.40 -0.91
N PRO A 443 4.78 -3.46 -1.58
CA PRO A 443 4.59 -2.11 -1.07
C PRO A 443 3.62 -2.02 0.13
N LEU A 444 3.92 -1.13 1.07
CA LEU A 444 3.12 -0.79 2.25
C LEU A 444 3.12 0.74 2.43
N VAL A 445 1.95 1.35 2.46
CA VAL A 445 1.83 2.79 2.75
C VAL A 445 2.03 3.01 4.25
N THR A 446 3.01 3.81 4.65
CA THR A 446 3.37 4.04 6.06
C THR A 446 3.05 5.45 6.54
N GLY A 447 2.72 6.39 5.64
CA GLY A 447 2.35 7.75 6.01
C GLY A 447 1.78 8.58 4.87
N ASN A 448 1.46 9.83 5.19
CA ASN A 448 0.96 10.84 4.25
C ASN A 448 1.79 12.11 4.40
N VAL A 449 1.98 12.84 3.31
CA VAL A 449 2.71 14.12 3.31
C VAL A 449 1.91 15.20 2.59
N PHE A 450 1.98 16.43 3.10
CA PHE A 450 1.50 17.61 2.39
C PHE A 450 2.51 18.02 1.30
N ASN A 451 2.02 18.67 0.25
CA ASN A 451 2.85 19.12 -0.88
C ASN A 451 2.34 20.44 -1.44
N GLY A 452 2.96 20.93 -2.53
CA GLY A 452 2.61 22.22 -3.14
C GLY A 452 1.17 22.31 -3.68
N LYS A 453 0.52 21.18 -3.97
CA LYS A 453 -0.88 21.11 -4.41
C LYS A 453 -1.83 20.89 -3.23
N ASN A 454 -1.47 19.98 -2.34
CA ASN A 454 -2.22 19.61 -1.14
C ASN A 454 -1.60 20.32 0.06
N GLY A 455 -2.06 21.55 0.31
CA GLY A 455 -1.56 22.38 1.41
C GLY A 455 -2.06 21.95 2.80
N VAL A 456 -1.35 22.43 3.82
CA VAL A 456 -1.73 22.26 5.23
C VAL A 456 -3.05 22.99 5.57
N PRO A 457 -3.83 22.54 6.57
CA PRO A 457 -5.13 23.14 6.90
C PRO A 457 -5.09 24.61 7.35
N TYR A 458 -3.97 25.05 7.91
CA TYR A 458 -3.72 26.43 8.34
C TYR A 458 -2.35 26.88 7.83
N GLU A 459 -2.24 28.16 7.51
CA GLU A 459 -1.00 28.77 7.02
C GLU A 459 0.17 28.57 8.01
N LEU A 460 1.26 27.98 7.51
CA LEU A 460 2.52 27.83 8.24
C LEU A 460 3.61 28.73 7.65
N PRO A 461 4.52 29.29 8.48
CA PRO A 461 4.73 29.01 9.90
C PRO A 461 3.88 29.85 10.87
N LYS A 462 2.94 30.66 10.37
CA LYS A 462 2.11 31.57 11.19
C LYS A 462 1.35 30.86 12.31
N HIS A 463 0.78 29.69 12.04
CA HIS A 463 0.00 28.90 13.00
C HIS A 463 0.72 27.65 13.50
N LYS A 464 2.04 27.73 13.72
CA LYS A 464 2.91 26.60 14.13
C LYS A 464 2.59 25.98 15.50
N THR A 465 1.80 26.64 16.33
CA THR A 465 1.33 26.17 17.65
C THR A 465 -0.03 25.47 17.58
N ARG A 466 -0.59 25.31 16.38
CA ARG A 466 -1.86 24.60 16.18
C ARG A 466 -1.64 23.14 15.79
N SER A 467 -2.29 22.26 16.53
CA SER A 467 -2.46 20.85 16.17
C SER A 467 -3.89 20.63 15.68
N THR A 468 -4.07 19.97 14.53
CA THR A 468 -5.40 19.89 13.88
C THR A 468 -5.67 18.52 13.28
N PHE A 469 -6.87 18.00 13.55
CA PHE A 469 -7.47 16.90 12.83
C PHE A 469 -8.71 17.43 12.09
N ARG A 470 -8.55 17.76 10.80
CA ARG A 470 -9.61 18.28 9.93
C ARG A 470 -9.94 17.28 8.84
N THR A 471 -11.22 16.95 8.69
CA THR A 471 -11.72 16.09 7.60
C THR A 471 -12.19 16.92 6.41
N ASN A 472 -12.66 16.29 5.34
CA ASN A 472 -13.31 16.99 4.22
C ASN A 472 -14.61 16.26 3.86
N THR A 473 -15.70 16.99 3.67
CA THR A 473 -16.98 16.42 3.24
C THR A 473 -16.81 15.68 1.91
N HIS A 474 -17.12 14.39 1.89
CA HIS A 474 -17.10 13.58 0.67
C HIS A 474 -18.16 14.10 -0.31
N GLN A 475 -17.79 14.28 -1.59
CA GLN A 475 -18.66 14.77 -2.66
C GLN A 475 -19.40 16.08 -2.30
N GLY A 476 -18.78 16.94 -1.50
CA GLY A 476 -19.40 18.19 -1.05
C GLY A 476 -18.39 19.22 -0.56
N LYS A 477 -18.91 20.29 0.03
CA LYS A 477 -18.10 21.34 0.67
C LYS A 477 -18.34 21.29 2.18
N GLY A 478 -17.29 21.46 2.97
CA GLY A 478 -17.36 21.47 4.43
C GLY A 478 -16.34 20.53 5.07
N PHE A 479 -16.30 20.54 6.41
CA PHE A 479 -15.35 19.73 7.17
C PHE A 479 -15.79 19.55 8.62
N ASN A 480 -15.40 18.44 9.24
CA ASN A 480 -15.36 18.34 10.70
C ASN A 480 -13.94 18.68 11.17
N GLU A 481 -13.81 19.21 12.38
CA GLU A 481 -12.50 19.57 12.92
C GLU A 481 -12.41 19.42 14.44
N LEU A 482 -11.29 18.85 14.89
CA LEU A 482 -10.79 18.97 16.25
C LEU A 482 -9.43 19.68 16.19
N ARG A 483 -9.29 20.80 16.89
CA ARG A 483 -8.09 21.63 16.88
C ARG A 483 -7.69 22.04 18.28
N PHE A 484 -6.39 22.05 18.52
CA PHE A 484 -5.75 22.55 19.74
C PHE A 484 -4.86 23.74 19.36
N GLU A 485 -4.98 24.85 20.10
CA GLU A 485 -4.06 25.99 20.06
C GLU A 485 -3.27 26.00 21.37
N ASP A 486 -1.94 25.94 21.27
CA ASP A 486 -1.03 25.88 22.42
C ASP A 486 -0.27 27.20 22.62
N GLN A 487 -0.63 28.26 21.90
CA GLN A 487 -0.05 29.59 22.09
C GLN A 487 -0.41 30.13 23.48
N LYS A 488 0.62 30.48 24.26
CA LYS A 488 0.46 30.99 25.62
C LYS A 488 -0.49 32.19 25.69
N GLY A 489 -1.52 32.09 26.52
CA GLY A 489 -2.54 33.12 26.73
C GLY A 489 -3.68 33.12 25.70
N GLU A 490 -3.58 32.26 24.69
CA GLU A 490 -4.56 32.06 23.62
C GLU A 490 -4.94 30.58 23.48
N GLU A 491 -4.70 29.77 24.53
CA GLU A 491 -4.93 28.34 24.49
C GLU A 491 -6.41 28.01 24.23
N GLU A 492 -6.66 27.08 23.30
CA GLU A 492 -8.03 26.76 22.88
C GLU A 492 -8.16 25.31 22.41
N ILE A 493 -9.29 24.69 22.77
CA ILE A 493 -9.79 23.48 22.10
C ILE A 493 -11.00 23.89 21.26
N PHE A 494 -10.88 23.75 19.95
CA PHE A 494 -11.94 24.02 19.00
C PHE A 494 -12.50 22.72 18.44
N MET A 495 -13.83 22.57 18.47
CA MET A 495 -14.53 21.43 17.92
C MET A 495 -15.63 21.93 16.98
N HIS A 496 -15.61 21.45 15.74
CA HIS A 496 -16.57 21.79 14.70
C HIS A 496 -17.18 20.52 14.12
N ALA A 497 -18.51 20.43 14.20
CA ALA A 497 -19.31 19.44 13.48
C ALA A 497 -20.03 20.13 12.32
N GLN A 498 -19.84 19.61 11.11
CA GLN A 498 -20.44 20.15 9.88
C GLN A 498 -21.97 19.99 9.85
N LYS A 499 -22.50 18.99 10.58
CA LYS A 499 -23.93 18.67 10.61
C LYS A 499 -24.39 18.30 12.01
N ASP A 500 -24.39 17.01 12.34
CA ASP A 500 -24.90 16.50 13.62
C ASP A 500 -23.72 16.23 14.58
N MET A 501 -23.87 16.59 15.86
CA MET A 501 -22.95 16.21 16.94
C MET A 501 -23.72 15.42 17.99
N ASN A 502 -23.45 14.12 18.09
CA ASN A 502 -24.02 13.25 19.10
C ASN A 502 -22.99 12.96 20.19
N LEU A 503 -23.43 13.02 21.45
CA LEU A 503 -22.60 12.71 22.61
C LEU A 503 -23.37 11.76 23.52
N GLU A 504 -22.86 10.54 23.66
CA GLU A 504 -23.42 9.51 24.53
C GLU A 504 -22.48 9.26 25.71
N ILE A 505 -23.01 9.35 26.93
CA ILE A 505 -22.27 9.06 28.17
C ILE A 505 -23.06 8.02 28.93
N LEU A 506 -22.46 6.85 29.14
CA LEU A 506 -23.14 5.71 29.76
C LEU A 506 -23.21 5.77 31.29
N ASN A 507 -22.36 6.60 31.92
CA ASN A 507 -22.32 6.73 33.37
C ASN A 507 -22.45 8.21 33.79
N ASP A 508 -21.33 8.91 34.00
CA ASP A 508 -21.33 10.26 34.55
C ASP A 508 -20.69 11.26 33.60
N ARG A 509 -21.30 12.45 33.49
CA ARG A 509 -20.71 13.62 32.82
C ARG A 509 -20.52 14.75 33.83
N ALA A 510 -19.27 15.10 34.09
CA ALA A 510 -18.91 16.30 34.86
C ALA A 510 -18.47 17.44 33.93
N LYS A 511 -18.80 18.69 34.28
CA LYS A 511 -18.36 19.89 33.57
C LYS A 511 -18.08 21.02 34.56
N GLU A 512 -16.86 21.54 34.53
CA GLU A 512 -16.45 22.74 35.27
C GLU A 512 -15.99 23.82 34.27
N VAL A 513 -16.42 25.06 34.48
CA VAL A 513 -16.00 26.21 33.68
C VAL A 513 -15.52 27.29 34.64
N GLY A 514 -14.21 27.53 34.69
CA GLY A 514 -13.60 28.45 35.67
C GLY A 514 -13.94 29.93 35.48
N ARG A 515 -14.58 30.31 34.35
CA ARG A 515 -15.02 31.69 34.10
C ARG A 515 -16.47 31.76 33.63
N ASN A 516 -16.70 31.74 32.31
CA ASN A 516 -18.02 31.98 31.73
C ASN A 516 -18.39 30.85 30.75
N GLN A 517 -19.66 30.45 30.75
CA GLN A 517 -20.27 29.58 29.75
C GLN A 517 -21.35 30.34 28.98
N ALA A 518 -21.35 30.21 27.66
CA ALA A 518 -22.43 30.66 26.79
C ALA A 518 -22.92 29.50 25.92
N GLU A 519 -24.23 29.43 25.68
CA GLU A 519 -24.87 28.41 24.85
C GLU A 519 -25.95 29.07 24.00
N VAL A 520 -25.97 28.79 22.70
CA VAL A 520 -26.98 29.31 21.76
C VAL A 520 -27.51 28.14 20.96
N VAL A 521 -28.83 27.94 21.02
CA VAL A 521 -29.55 26.94 20.24
C VAL A 521 -30.43 27.68 19.25
N GLY A 522 -30.22 27.42 17.96
CA GLY A 522 -30.87 28.19 16.88
C GLY A 522 -32.35 27.87 16.69
N ASN A 523 -32.78 26.68 17.12
CA ASN A 523 -34.16 26.23 17.08
C ASN A 523 -34.57 25.73 18.48
N ASP A 524 -34.87 24.44 18.63
CA ASP A 524 -35.41 23.88 19.87
C ASP A 524 -34.32 23.31 20.78
N LYS A 525 -34.46 23.54 22.10
CA LYS A 525 -33.70 22.86 23.15
C LYS A 525 -34.66 22.04 23.99
N SER A 526 -34.39 20.73 24.11
CA SER A 526 -35.11 19.82 25.01
C SER A 526 -34.17 19.32 26.09
N ILE A 527 -34.65 19.29 27.33
CA ILE A 527 -33.95 18.73 28.48
C ILE A 527 -34.91 17.75 29.14
N GLN A 528 -34.48 16.51 29.31
CA GLN A 528 -35.20 15.52 30.11
C GLN A 528 -34.26 15.03 31.21
N VAL A 529 -34.72 15.16 32.45
CA VAL A 529 -34.07 14.61 33.64
C VAL A 529 -35.06 13.66 34.29
N VAL A 530 -34.68 12.38 34.44
CA VAL A 530 -35.58 11.33 34.97
C VAL A 530 -35.68 11.40 36.49
N GLY A 531 -34.55 11.66 37.15
CA GLY A 531 -34.50 11.96 38.58
C GLY A 531 -34.64 13.46 38.82
N ASP A 532 -33.76 14.01 39.64
CA ASP A 532 -33.84 15.40 40.07
C ASP A 532 -32.98 16.33 39.21
N HIS A 533 -33.51 17.53 38.93
CA HIS A 533 -32.77 18.64 38.33
C HIS A 533 -32.56 19.74 39.36
N ASP A 534 -31.35 19.79 39.91
CA ASP A 534 -30.95 20.83 40.86
C ASP A 534 -30.12 21.91 40.14
N GLU A 535 -30.58 23.16 40.21
CA GLU A 535 -29.86 24.33 39.69
C GLU A 535 -29.64 25.34 40.82
N LEU A 536 -28.37 25.53 41.22
CA LEU A 536 -27.98 26.54 42.22
C LEU A 536 -27.36 27.77 41.54
N VAL A 537 -28.05 28.89 41.60
CA VAL A 537 -27.56 30.19 41.12
C VAL A 537 -27.28 31.11 42.29
N SER A 538 -26.01 31.26 42.68
CA SER A 538 -25.62 32.14 43.81
C SER A 538 -25.77 33.65 43.50
N GLY A 539 -25.87 34.00 42.22
CA GLY A 539 -26.04 35.36 41.73
C GLY A 539 -27.52 35.72 41.50
N ASN A 540 -27.82 36.16 40.29
CA ASN A 540 -29.19 36.41 39.83
C ASN A 540 -29.54 35.37 38.76
N MET A 541 -30.80 34.93 38.74
CA MET A 541 -31.36 34.12 37.66
C MET A 541 -32.40 34.94 36.90
N SER A 542 -32.21 35.05 35.58
CA SER A 542 -33.10 35.81 34.70
C SER A 542 -33.57 34.91 33.56
N ILE A 543 -34.88 34.70 33.46
CA ILE A 543 -35.51 33.97 32.35
C ILE A 543 -36.40 34.94 31.57
N ALA A 544 -36.12 35.09 30.29
CA ALA A 544 -36.94 35.88 29.36
C ALA A 544 -37.57 34.96 28.31
N VAL A 545 -38.90 34.97 28.22
CA VAL A 545 -39.67 34.18 27.25
C VAL A 545 -40.36 35.11 26.25
N GLY A 546 -40.17 34.86 24.96
CA GLY A 546 -40.65 35.71 23.87
C GLY A 546 -39.71 36.86 23.52
N GLN A 547 -40.15 37.74 22.61
CA GLN A 547 -39.42 38.96 22.25
C GLN A 547 -39.79 40.08 23.23
N ASN A 548 -38.80 40.52 24.01
CA ASN A 548 -38.93 41.61 24.96
C ASN A 548 -37.56 42.29 25.19
N PRO A 549 -37.51 43.50 25.77
CA PRO A 549 -36.25 44.23 25.97
C PRO A 549 -35.17 43.46 26.75
N LEU A 550 -35.58 42.60 27.70
CA LEU A 550 -34.63 41.75 28.43
C LEU A 550 -34.05 40.66 27.52
N SER A 551 -34.88 40.03 26.66
CA SER A 551 -34.40 39.02 25.71
C SER A 551 -33.38 39.58 24.72
N ASP A 552 -33.56 40.83 24.26
CA ASP A 552 -32.61 41.50 23.38
C ASP A 552 -31.30 41.81 24.09
N LEU A 553 -31.38 42.30 25.35
CA LEU A 553 -30.21 42.52 26.19
C LEU A 553 -29.43 41.23 26.44
N LEU A 554 -30.11 40.14 26.83
CA LEU A 554 -29.47 38.84 27.08
C LEU A 554 -28.84 38.26 25.81
N ARG A 555 -29.51 38.36 24.65
CA ARG A 555 -28.94 37.99 23.34
C ARG A 555 -27.69 38.80 23.02
N SER A 556 -27.70 40.11 23.28
CA SER A 556 -26.53 40.97 23.04
C SER A 556 -25.33 40.60 23.92
N LYS A 557 -25.56 40.27 25.20
CA LYS A 557 -24.51 39.80 26.13
C LYS A 557 -23.92 38.47 25.66
N SER A 558 -24.77 37.50 25.28
CA SER A 558 -24.34 36.20 24.76
C SER A 558 -23.50 36.37 23.49
N LYS A 559 -23.97 37.17 22.52
CA LYS A 559 -23.24 37.44 21.28
C LYS A 559 -21.85 38.03 21.54
N LEU A 560 -21.73 38.96 22.49
CA LEU A 560 -20.43 39.54 22.86
C LEU A 560 -19.43 38.50 23.40
N LEU A 561 -19.92 37.49 24.13
CA LEU A 561 -19.13 36.37 24.64
C LEU A 561 -18.57 35.50 23.50
N PHE A 562 -19.34 35.31 22.43
CA PHE A 562 -18.90 34.56 21.24
C PHE A 562 -17.96 35.37 20.33
N ASP A 563 -18.26 36.65 20.10
CA ASP A 563 -17.50 37.49 19.17
C ASP A 563 -16.09 37.86 19.69
N LYS A 564 -15.85 37.77 21.00
CA LYS A 564 -14.58 38.13 21.65
C LYS A 564 -14.04 36.96 22.48
N LEU A 565 -13.43 35.99 21.80
CA LEU A 565 -12.57 34.98 22.44
C LEU A 565 -11.58 35.65 23.40
N GLY A 566 -11.76 35.41 24.70
CA GLY A 566 -10.75 35.67 25.75
C GLY A 566 -10.45 37.13 26.10
N THR A 567 -10.66 37.49 27.36
CA THR A 567 -10.14 38.68 28.11
C THR A 567 -10.83 40.04 27.98
N ALA A 568 -11.56 40.38 26.92
CA ALA A 568 -12.12 41.74 26.78
C ALA A 568 -13.40 42.02 27.59
N LEU A 569 -14.20 41.00 27.92
CA LEU A 569 -15.48 41.18 28.62
C LEU A 569 -15.34 41.64 30.08
N GLY A 570 -14.25 41.31 30.76
CA GLY A 570 -14.03 41.75 32.14
C GLY A 570 -13.92 43.28 32.29
N LYS A 571 -13.63 44.01 31.21
CA LYS A 571 -13.45 45.47 31.21
C LYS A 571 -14.71 46.24 30.78
N MET A 572 -15.69 45.59 30.16
CA MET A 572 -16.93 46.25 29.73
C MET A 572 -18.04 45.95 30.74
N LYS A 573 -18.24 46.87 31.68
CA LYS A 573 -19.46 46.93 32.50
C LYS A 573 -20.64 47.28 31.58
N ILE A 574 -21.25 46.27 30.96
CA ILE A 574 -22.56 46.45 30.32
C ILE A 574 -23.52 46.83 31.44
N PRO A 575 -24.08 48.05 31.46
CA PRO A 575 -25.01 48.47 32.49
C PRO A 575 -26.15 47.48 32.51
N ASP A 576 -26.41 46.87 33.66
CA ASP A 576 -27.62 46.10 33.87
C ASP A 576 -28.72 47.12 34.18
N PRO A 577 -29.69 47.38 33.28
CA PRO A 577 -30.79 48.30 33.56
C PRO A 577 -31.69 47.80 34.71
N PHE A 578 -31.47 46.57 35.18
CA PHE A 578 -32.15 45.93 36.30
C PHE A 578 -31.17 45.62 37.44
N ASN A 579 -30.26 46.55 37.77
CA ASN A 579 -29.20 46.35 38.77
C ASN A 579 -29.74 46.25 40.21
N PHE A 580 -30.36 45.11 40.52
CA PHE A 580 -30.75 44.71 41.87
C PHE A 580 -29.56 43.98 42.54
N THR A 581 -29.35 44.22 43.84
CA THR A 581 -28.36 43.49 44.67
C THR A 581 -28.55 41.97 44.57
N LYS A 582 -27.51 41.12 44.74
CA LYS A 582 -27.57 39.66 44.51
C LYS A 582 -28.79 38.94 45.14
N GLY A 583 -29.23 37.85 44.50
CA GLY A 583 -30.25 36.94 45.01
C GLY A 583 -31.65 37.12 44.42
N ASN A 584 -31.77 37.74 43.23
CA ASN A 584 -33.08 37.94 42.61
C ASN A 584 -33.38 36.85 41.57
N PHE A 585 -34.65 36.43 41.55
CA PHE A 585 -35.26 35.68 40.46
C PHE A 585 -36.18 36.62 39.65
N GLN A 586 -35.96 36.70 38.34
CA GLN A 586 -36.74 37.55 37.44
C GLN A 586 -37.35 36.73 36.29
N LEU A 587 -38.67 36.78 36.16
CA LEU A 587 -39.41 36.11 35.09
C LEU A 587 -40.16 37.14 34.24
N PHE A 588 -39.78 37.26 32.96
CA PHE A 588 -40.44 38.12 31.98
C PHE A 588 -41.15 37.27 30.93
N VAL A 589 -42.46 37.42 30.81
CA VAL A 589 -43.31 36.66 29.89
C VAL A 589 -44.03 37.63 28.96
N GLU A 590 -43.83 37.49 27.64
CA GLU A 590 -44.39 38.40 26.63
C GLU A 590 -45.93 38.32 26.53
N LYS A 591 -46.49 37.11 26.51
CA LYS A 591 -47.91 36.89 26.17
C LYS A 591 -48.74 36.37 27.34
N ASN A 592 -48.47 35.16 27.80
CA ASN A 592 -49.29 34.50 28.82
C ASN A 592 -48.44 33.65 29.77
N ARG A 593 -48.64 33.81 31.07
CA ARG A 593 -48.12 32.91 32.11
C ARG A 593 -49.30 32.12 32.68
N SER A 594 -49.32 30.81 32.46
CA SER A 594 -50.28 29.89 33.07
C SER A 594 -49.54 28.99 34.06
N GLU A 595 -50.06 28.88 35.27
CA GLU A 595 -49.52 28.01 36.31
C GLU A 595 -50.63 27.08 36.79
N ILE A 596 -50.45 25.78 36.60
CA ILE A 596 -51.43 24.75 36.96
C ILE A 596 -50.80 23.87 38.03
N VAL A 597 -51.46 23.76 39.19
CA VAL A 597 -50.93 23.04 40.34
C VAL A 597 -51.93 21.95 40.75
N GLY A 598 -51.49 20.69 40.68
CA GLY A 598 -52.37 19.53 40.85
C GLY A 598 -52.75 19.20 42.29
N ILE A 599 -51.87 19.48 43.26
CA ILE A 599 -52.09 19.11 44.67
C ILE A 599 -52.20 20.36 45.55
N GLY A 600 -51.17 21.21 45.60
CA GLY A 600 -51.19 22.41 46.42
C GLY A 600 -50.08 23.38 46.06
N SER A 601 -50.38 24.68 46.15
CA SER A 601 -49.44 25.79 45.98
C SER A 601 -49.42 26.63 47.26
N SER A 602 -48.23 27.06 47.69
CA SER A 602 -48.05 27.96 48.82
C SER A 602 -47.05 29.03 48.45
N GLU A 603 -47.40 30.29 48.70
CA GLU A 603 -46.52 31.43 48.48
C GLU A 603 -46.40 32.21 49.79
N ILE A 604 -45.19 32.23 50.35
CA ILE A 604 -44.88 32.95 51.59
C ILE A 604 -44.02 34.15 51.22
N VAL A 605 -44.52 35.35 51.53
CA VAL A 605 -43.83 36.61 51.25
C VAL A 605 -43.45 37.28 52.55
N GLY A 606 -42.14 37.42 52.82
CA GLY A 606 -41.64 37.89 54.12
C GLY A 606 -41.72 39.41 54.34
N ALA A 607 -41.71 40.21 53.27
CA ALA A 607 -41.72 41.67 53.36
C ALA A 607 -43.01 42.27 52.80
N ALA A 608 -43.16 42.27 51.46
CA ALA A 608 -44.32 42.84 50.79
C ALA A 608 -44.64 42.08 49.50
N LYS A 609 -45.92 41.80 49.29
CA LYS A 609 -46.45 41.31 48.01
C LYS A 609 -47.29 42.41 47.37
N SER A 610 -46.96 42.79 46.14
CA SER A 610 -47.76 43.73 45.34
C SER A 610 -48.26 43.02 44.09
N ILE A 611 -49.55 43.15 43.80
CA ILE A 611 -50.18 42.59 42.60
C ILE A 611 -50.85 43.77 41.90
N MET A 612 -50.41 44.07 40.68
CA MET A 612 -51.02 45.08 39.82
C MET A 612 -51.62 44.37 38.61
N VAL A 613 -52.90 44.61 38.34
CA VAL A 613 -53.62 44.01 37.22
C VAL A 613 -54.24 45.10 36.38
N GLY A 614 -53.85 45.18 35.12
CA GLY A 614 -54.26 46.28 34.23
C GLY A 614 -55.70 46.22 33.74
N HIS A 615 -56.37 45.06 33.84
CA HIS A 615 -57.75 44.89 33.36
C HIS A 615 -58.62 44.10 34.34
N THR A 616 -58.52 42.77 34.35
CA THR A 616 -59.39 41.89 35.16
C THR A 616 -58.58 41.07 36.15
N PHE A 617 -58.88 41.18 37.44
CA PHE A 617 -58.44 40.23 38.47
C PHE A 617 -59.63 39.40 38.94
N GLN A 618 -59.52 38.07 38.84
CA GLN A 618 -60.57 37.14 39.25
C GLN A 618 -59.95 36.02 40.07
N THR A 619 -60.57 35.70 41.21
CA THR A 619 -60.24 34.53 42.03
C THR A 619 -61.49 33.67 42.15
N SER A 620 -61.38 32.37 41.84
CA SER A 620 -62.47 31.40 41.99
C SER A 620 -61.99 30.29 42.92
N VAL A 621 -62.78 29.96 43.94
CA VAL A 621 -62.40 29.01 44.99
C VAL A 621 -63.53 28.03 45.22
N GLY A 622 -63.25 26.73 45.10
CA GLY A 622 -64.29 25.69 45.08
C GLY A 622 -64.83 25.28 46.46
N LYS A 623 -64.06 25.46 47.55
CA LYS A 623 -64.47 25.08 48.90
C LYS A 623 -64.44 26.25 49.88
N SER A 624 -63.24 26.76 50.20
CA SER A 624 -63.06 27.81 51.21
C SER A 624 -62.03 28.82 50.77
N HIS A 625 -62.41 30.09 50.77
CA HIS A 625 -61.53 31.23 50.61
C HIS A 625 -61.46 32.00 51.94
N SER A 626 -60.30 32.02 52.59
CA SER A 626 -60.08 32.74 53.84
C SER A 626 -59.06 33.85 53.62
N LEU A 627 -59.47 35.09 53.87
CA LEU A 627 -58.60 36.26 53.91
C LEU A 627 -58.50 36.73 55.36
N ILE A 628 -57.30 36.63 55.94
CA ILE A 628 -57.04 37.07 57.31
C ILE A 628 -56.06 38.25 57.26
N VAL A 629 -56.53 39.43 57.65
CA VAL A 629 -55.69 40.63 57.74
C VAL A 629 -55.64 41.08 59.21
N ARG A 630 -54.45 41.06 59.81
CA ARG A 630 -54.25 41.46 61.21
C ARG A 630 -54.09 42.98 61.40
N GLY A 631 -53.62 43.66 60.36
CA GLY A 631 -53.51 45.12 60.31
C GLY A 631 -54.75 45.76 59.71
N ARG A 632 -54.55 46.64 58.75
CA ARG A 632 -55.61 47.33 58.02
C ARG A 632 -55.91 46.62 56.70
N ALA A 633 -57.20 46.36 56.44
CA ALA A 633 -57.70 45.97 55.13
C ALA A 633 -58.54 47.12 54.57
N ASP A 634 -58.15 47.64 53.40
CA ASP A 634 -58.91 48.65 52.67
C ASP A 634 -59.44 48.06 51.38
N THR A 635 -60.72 48.29 51.12
CA THR A 635 -61.36 47.94 49.85
C THR A 635 -61.97 49.22 49.29
N ASP A 636 -61.37 49.75 48.21
CA ASP A 636 -61.88 50.91 47.49
C ASP A 636 -62.42 50.46 46.13
N ILE A 637 -63.67 50.80 45.83
CA ILE A 637 -64.41 50.31 44.66
C ILE A 637 -65.09 51.49 43.97
N GLY A 638 -64.58 51.88 42.80
CA GLY A 638 -65.05 53.09 42.10
C GLY A 638 -66.43 53.01 41.46
N LYS A 639 -67.07 51.83 41.37
CA LYS A 639 -68.40 51.68 40.77
C LYS A 639 -69.36 50.84 41.62
N ILE A 640 -69.26 49.52 41.55
CA ILE A 640 -70.25 48.60 42.14
C ILE A 640 -69.54 47.56 42.98
N HIS A 641 -69.92 47.47 44.26
CA HIS A 641 -69.52 46.37 45.15
C HIS A 641 -70.72 45.43 45.36
N ASN A 642 -70.71 44.28 44.70
CA ASN A 642 -71.74 43.26 44.87
C ASN A 642 -71.23 42.16 45.82
N ILE A 643 -71.87 42.03 46.97
CA ILE A 643 -71.69 40.89 47.88
C ILE A 643 -72.94 40.02 47.75
N ARG A 644 -72.79 38.80 47.24
CA ARG A 644 -73.87 37.80 47.19
C ARG A 644 -73.48 36.63 48.06
N VAL A 645 -74.33 36.29 49.02
CA VAL A 645 -74.09 35.21 49.98
C VAL A 645 -75.28 34.26 49.97
N GLY A 646 -75.00 32.96 49.89
CA GLY A 646 -76.03 31.93 49.69
C GLY A 646 -76.80 31.55 50.96
N ASP A 647 -76.10 31.42 52.09
CA ASP A 647 -76.71 31.01 53.37
C ASP A 647 -76.75 32.16 54.37
N GLN A 648 -75.58 32.71 54.76
CA GLN A 648 -75.50 33.71 55.83
C GLN A 648 -74.33 34.68 55.63
N LEU A 649 -74.62 35.98 55.63
CA LEU A 649 -73.61 37.05 55.70
C LEU A 649 -73.56 37.59 57.13
N THR A 650 -72.40 37.49 57.78
CA THR A 650 -72.16 38.06 59.10
C THR A 650 -71.07 39.12 59.04
N ILE A 651 -71.38 40.34 59.45
CA ILE A 651 -70.43 41.43 59.64
C ILE A 651 -70.35 41.66 61.14
N LYS A 652 -69.22 41.30 61.76
CA LYS A 652 -69.00 41.46 63.19
C LYS A 652 -67.90 42.49 63.43
N VAL A 653 -68.16 43.45 64.33
CA VAL A 653 -67.20 44.46 64.77
C VAL A 653 -67.03 44.31 66.28
N GLY A 654 -65.87 43.82 66.73
CA GLY A 654 -65.62 43.50 68.14
C GLY A 654 -66.57 42.43 68.69
N GLU A 655 -66.74 42.37 70.02
CA GLU A 655 -67.59 41.34 70.66
C GLU A 655 -69.08 41.70 70.67
N HIS A 656 -69.42 42.97 70.51
CA HIS A 656 -70.76 43.47 70.86
C HIS A 656 -71.58 44.01 69.69
N SER A 657 -71.00 44.09 68.48
CA SER A 657 -71.69 44.62 67.30
C SER A 657 -71.66 43.60 66.18
N MET A 658 -72.83 43.22 65.70
CA MET A 658 -73.00 42.25 64.63
C MET A 658 -74.20 42.60 63.75
N ILE A 659 -74.03 42.42 62.45
CA ILE A 659 -75.12 42.38 61.48
C ILE A 659 -75.07 41.01 60.84
N THR A 660 -76.16 40.26 60.95
CA THR A 660 -76.31 38.96 60.33
C THR A 660 -77.51 38.98 59.41
N MET A 661 -77.34 38.49 58.18
CA MET A 661 -78.40 38.30 57.20
C MET A 661 -78.41 36.82 56.81
N SER A 662 -79.56 36.14 56.88
CA SER A 662 -79.71 34.75 56.46
C SER A 662 -80.57 34.61 55.19
N LYS A 663 -80.52 33.43 54.55
CA LYS A 663 -81.30 33.12 53.34
C LYS A 663 -82.81 33.04 53.58
N GLU A 664 -83.22 32.82 54.82
CA GLU A 664 -84.62 32.79 55.26
C GLU A 664 -85.23 34.21 55.34
N GLY A 665 -84.41 35.25 55.17
CA GLY A 665 -84.82 36.65 55.19
C GLY A 665 -84.62 37.35 56.54
N ASP A 666 -84.04 36.67 57.52
CA ASP A 666 -83.78 37.23 58.83
C ASP A 666 -82.60 38.21 58.78
N VAL A 667 -82.85 39.45 59.20
CA VAL A 667 -81.82 40.48 59.40
C VAL A 667 -81.71 40.78 60.89
N VAL A 668 -80.67 40.25 61.52
CA VAL A 668 -80.38 40.46 62.93
C VAL A 668 -79.31 41.54 63.07
N ILE A 669 -79.71 42.69 63.61
CA ILE A 669 -78.78 43.75 64.02
C ILE A 669 -78.64 43.64 65.54
N GLN A 670 -77.42 43.37 66.00
CA GLN A 670 -77.09 43.25 67.42
C GLN A 670 -76.08 44.32 67.81
N GLY A 671 -76.41 45.09 68.84
CA GLY A 671 -75.55 46.15 69.39
C GLY A 671 -76.03 46.56 70.78
N LYS A 672 -75.12 47.02 71.64
CA LYS A 672 -75.49 47.65 72.93
C LYS A 672 -76.43 48.84 72.74
N HIS A 673 -76.23 49.60 71.66
CA HIS A 673 -77.09 50.69 71.23
C HIS A 673 -77.26 50.63 69.72
N ILE A 674 -78.49 50.37 69.27
CA ILE A 674 -78.84 50.42 67.85
C ILE A 674 -79.53 51.76 67.63
N ARG A 675 -78.83 52.71 67.00
CA ARG A 675 -79.44 53.95 66.52
C ARG A 675 -79.71 53.81 65.04
N LEU A 676 -80.98 53.59 64.70
CA LEU A 676 -81.45 53.72 63.33
C LEU A 676 -81.75 55.20 63.08
N LYS A 677 -81.12 55.76 62.05
CA LYS A 677 -81.32 57.16 61.65
C LYS A 677 -81.71 57.14 60.18
N ALA A 678 -82.94 57.50 59.87
CA ALA A 678 -83.51 57.49 58.52
C ALA A 678 -84.61 58.55 58.41
N ASP A 679 -84.87 59.04 57.19
CA ASP A 679 -85.91 60.05 56.93
C ASP A 679 -87.33 59.49 57.16
N LYS A 680 -87.49 58.16 57.06
CA LYS A 680 -88.72 57.43 57.39
C LYS A 680 -88.37 55.98 57.72
N ILE A 681 -88.87 55.48 58.84
CA ILE A 681 -88.82 54.05 59.18
C ILE A 681 -90.27 53.54 59.12
N SER A 682 -90.52 52.55 58.26
CA SER A 682 -91.83 51.91 58.14
C SER A 682 -91.71 50.52 58.76
N GLN A 683 -92.42 50.28 59.85
CA GLN A 683 -92.60 48.93 60.40
C GLN A 683 -93.91 48.38 59.82
N ASN A 684 -93.85 47.22 59.18
CA ASN A 684 -95.03 46.42 58.83
C ASN A 684 -95.08 45.21 59.76
#